data_AF-A0A413SBM9-F1
#
_entry.id   AF-A0A413SBM9-F1
#
_cell.length_a   1.000
_cell.length_b   1.000
_cell.length_c   1.000
_cell.angle_alpha   90.00
_cell.angle_beta   90.00
_cell.angle_gamma   90.00
#
_symmetry.space_group_name_H-M   'P 1'
#
loop_
_entity.id
_entity.type
_entity.pdbx_description
1 polymer ?
#
loop_
_entity_poly.entity_id
_entity_poly.type
_entity_poly.pdbx_seq_one_letter_code
_entity_poly.pdbx_strand_id
1 'polypeptide(L)'
;MRTAMKSYAKKIMTRLAAGAMALLLAVGTAATDMSVYAAETKTQEGTTEKKKITGFADLSDNPKEIRMTGKISLNRLLAKMPQSIDVYLDGGKETTSIPVTWSCVGDYDTTNYFVYEFDPKWDTDQYSLGAGQKDKIPYINVVISGTSLYKGAAISQDEKKSNEKKVYKFAKRKLKLNTAAACGVLANIESESSFNPTISVIDTNGKISYGICQWNASRFDDLRNYCSSNGYDYTSIDGQLKFLKYELEHSEKYAFSKVKNVENTADGAYTAGYNWAKYFERCNSVYFEGRAKRARDVYWAKYNGDSPDDPDNPDNPDDPVTKKYTIKYVLYDGENSDANPSSYKITTETITLKKAKKKGYTFEGWYKESSFKNRITTIPKGSKGNLTIYAKWKANKYTVRFHGNKATSGSMQEMKNLEYDMDYTLRKNKFKRKGYKFVRWNTKADGSGKKYGNKEEIENLSAKNGAVVDLYAQWSRDTYKITYKTNGGELADGTAKKYNVDTRTFKLKTPVRYGYTFKGWYKDKKCTRRVTQVKKGTIGNLTFYAKWQINKYKIKYDGNGATSGSMKGVSVCQYGKTYTLTKNKFKRTGYVFEGWNTKKNGKGDFYEDGEDIRNITAKNGKTVTLYAQWSKKQYTIKYVLDGGTISSENPTGYYYDTPTIQLAAAAKEGYTFKGWYTDSAFKNKITKIKKGTRKNYKLYAKWKINTYNIVFDGNGATSGSMKSISSCKYNTSYKLSANTFQRNGYKFIGWSTKADGSDTFYGDGATVSNLSLTNGATVKLYAQWEAL
;
A
#
# COMPACT_ATOMS: atom_id res chain seq x y z
N MET A 1 36.71 8.66 27.45
CA MET A 1 37.08 8.72 26.03
C MET A 1 35.96 9.38 25.25
N ARG A 2 36.10 10.69 25.02
CA ARG A 2 35.46 11.37 23.89
C ARG A 2 36.14 10.89 22.60
N THR A 3 35.43 11.10 21.49
CA THR A 3 35.81 10.91 20.08
C THR A 3 35.26 9.64 19.41
N ALA A 4 34.63 9.86 18.25
CA ALA A 4 34.09 8.91 17.26
C ALA A 4 32.59 8.53 17.34
N MET A 5 31.72 9.55 17.34
CA MET A 5 30.48 9.52 16.54
C MET A 5 30.71 10.36 15.28
N LYS A 6 30.73 9.73 14.10
CA LYS A 6 30.25 10.24 12.79
C LYS A 6 30.66 9.25 11.68
N SER A 7 29.74 9.03 10.75
CA SER A 7 29.82 8.16 9.55
C SER A 7 29.40 6.69 9.73
N TYR A 8 28.10 6.41 9.56
CA TYR A 8 27.61 5.31 8.69
C TYR A 8 26.08 5.38 8.52
N ALA A 9 25.61 6.35 7.72
CA ALA A 9 24.21 6.44 7.31
C ALA A 9 24.07 7.19 5.97
N LYS A 10 24.57 6.61 4.88
CA LYS A 10 24.08 6.85 3.50
C LYS A 10 24.85 5.99 2.50
N LYS A 11 24.27 4.87 2.11
CA LYS A 11 24.43 4.19 0.80
C LYS A 11 23.78 2.82 0.92
N ILE A 12 22.60 2.67 0.30
CA ILE A 12 22.14 1.54 -0.50
C ILE A 12 20.69 1.88 -0.88
N MET A 13 20.56 2.54 -2.02
CA MET A 13 19.36 2.62 -2.84
C MET A 13 19.88 2.79 -4.27
N THR A 14 19.54 1.81 -5.12
CA THR A 14 19.33 1.83 -6.58
C THR A 14 20.09 0.72 -7.31
N ARG A 15 19.32 -0.26 -7.83
CA ARG A 15 19.29 -0.78 -9.22
C ARG A 15 18.83 -2.25 -9.25
N LEU A 16 17.61 -2.44 -9.76
CA LEU A 16 17.02 -3.69 -10.23
C LEU A 16 17.53 -3.99 -11.64
N ALA A 17 17.85 -5.25 -11.93
CA ALA A 17 17.45 -5.95 -13.16
C ALA A 17 17.86 -7.44 -13.09
N ALA A 18 16.89 -8.32 -13.41
CA ALA A 18 16.96 -9.71 -13.88
C ALA A 18 16.23 -10.72 -12.97
N GLY A 19 15.19 -11.36 -13.52
CA GLY A 19 14.56 -12.55 -12.93
C GLY A 19 13.07 -12.67 -13.22
N ALA A 20 12.72 -13.54 -14.17
CA ALA A 20 11.41 -13.71 -14.78
C ALA A 20 10.29 -14.31 -13.90
N MET A 21 9.07 -14.07 -14.38
CA MET A 21 7.86 -14.93 -14.41
C MET A 21 6.96 -15.11 -13.17
N ALA A 22 5.74 -14.56 -13.35
CA ALA A 22 4.40 -15.14 -13.12
C ALA A 22 3.95 -15.47 -11.67
N LEU A 23 2.89 -14.80 -11.18
CA LEU A 23 1.50 -15.30 -11.20
C LEU A 23 0.55 -14.40 -10.35
N LEU A 24 -0.60 -14.04 -10.95
CA LEU A 24 -1.92 -13.73 -10.37
C LEU A 24 -2.17 -12.50 -9.43
N LEU A 25 -3.10 -11.65 -9.93
CA LEU A 25 -4.24 -10.99 -9.28
C LEU A 25 -4.06 -9.81 -8.29
N ALA A 26 -4.42 -8.63 -8.82
CA ALA A 26 -5.46 -7.69 -8.34
C ALA A 26 -5.41 -7.17 -6.89
N VAL A 27 -5.37 -5.85 -6.68
CA VAL A 27 -6.53 -4.93 -6.49
C VAL A 27 -6.02 -3.49 -6.27
N GLY A 28 -6.59 -2.52 -7.01
CA GLY A 28 -6.75 -1.11 -6.62
C GLY A 28 -5.55 -0.17 -6.82
N THR A 29 -5.65 1.06 -7.31
CA THR A 29 -6.77 1.93 -7.69
C THR A 29 -6.21 3.03 -8.58
N ALA A 30 -6.93 3.38 -9.65
CA ALA A 30 -6.58 4.43 -10.61
C ALA A 30 -7.03 5.83 -10.15
N ALA A 31 -6.21 6.84 -10.44
CA ALA A 31 -6.62 8.20 -10.74
C ALA A 31 -5.49 8.87 -11.54
N THR A 32 -5.74 9.12 -12.83
CA THR A 32 -4.85 9.87 -13.73
C THR A 32 -5.55 11.17 -14.12
N ASP A 33 -4.98 12.29 -13.70
CA ASP A 33 -5.13 13.58 -14.37
C ASP A 33 -4.24 13.59 -15.63
N MET A 34 -4.81 13.94 -16.77
CA MET A 34 -4.05 14.29 -17.98
C MET A 34 -4.71 15.51 -18.62
N SER A 35 -4.11 16.66 -18.35
CA SER A 35 -4.35 17.92 -19.05
C SER A 35 -3.34 18.08 -20.19
N VAL A 36 -3.87 18.27 -21.39
CA VAL A 36 -3.41 19.20 -22.44
C VAL A 36 -2.02 18.93 -23.05
N TYR A 37 -2.03 18.37 -24.26
CA TYR A 37 -0.98 18.61 -25.24
C TYR A 37 -1.32 19.88 -26.04
N ALA A 38 -0.47 20.90 -25.90
CA ALA A 38 -0.38 22.01 -26.83
C ALA A 38 0.65 21.66 -27.91
N ALA A 39 0.31 21.87 -29.17
CA ALA A 39 1.27 22.01 -30.26
C ALA A 39 0.85 23.24 -31.07
N GLU A 40 1.70 24.26 -31.04
CA GLU A 40 1.57 25.48 -31.83
C GLU A 40 1.96 25.24 -33.29
N THR A 41 1.18 25.81 -34.20
CA THR A 41 1.68 26.34 -35.48
C THR A 41 0.96 27.68 -35.74
N LYS A 42 1.73 28.76 -35.74
CA LYS A 42 1.31 30.10 -36.20
C LYS A 42 1.27 30.12 -37.73
N THR A 43 0.22 30.72 -38.32
CA THR A 43 0.34 31.79 -39.33
C THR A 43 -1.01 32.39 -39.73
N GLN A 44 -0.98 33.72 -39.95
CA GLN A 44 -1.88 34.59 -40.73
C GLN A 44 -3.17 35.13 -40.09
N GLU A 45 -3.08 36.42 -39.71
CA GLU A 45 -4.19 37.37 -39.78
C GLU A 45 -4.73 37.41 -41.22
N GLY A 46 -5.90 36.84 -41.41
CA GLY A 46 -6.82 37.16 -42.48
C GLY A 46 -8.17 37.42 -41.85
N THR A 47 -8.72 38.62 -42.02
CA THR A 47 -10.12 38.92 -41.71
C THR A 47 -10.98 38.00 -42.55
N THR A 48 -11.27 36.81 -42.01
CA THR A 48 -12.10 35.81 -42.66
C THR A 48 -13.52 36.33 -42.57
N GLU A 49 -14.10 36.72 -43.71
CA GLU A 49 -15.46 37.22 -43.77
C GLU A 49 -16.41 36.19 -43.14
N LYS A 50 -17.15 36.59 -42.09
CA LYS A 50 -18.00 35.68 -41.32
C LYS A 50 -19.03 35.03 -42.26
N LYS A 51 -18.97 33.71 -42.42
CA LYS A 51 -19.94 32.98 -43.25
C LYS A 51 -21.31 33.01 -42.56
N LYS A 52 -22.32 33.54 -43.23
CA LYS A 52 -23.65 33.72 -42.64
C LYS A 52 -24.51 32.48 -42.81
N ILE A 53 -25.04 31.96 -41.70
CA ILE A 53 -25.96 30.83 -41.66
C ILE A 53 -27.37 31.31 -42.04
N THR A 54 -27.94 30.78 -43.12
CA THR A 54 -29.26 31.12 -43.66
C THR A 54 -30.30 30.03 -43.42
N GLY A 55 -29.89 28.87 -42.90
CA GLY A 55 -30.77 27.78 -42.50
C GLY A 55 -29.99 26.63 -41.85
N PHE A 56 -30.72 25.68 -41.28
CA PHE A 56 -30.18 24.46 -40.68
C PHE A 56 -30.80 23.25 -41.37
N ALA A 57 -30.00 22.22 -41.63
CA ALA A 57 -30.52 20.92 -42.02
C ALA A 57 -31.02 20.15 -40.79
N ASP A 58 -31.86 19.14 -41.02
CA ASP A 58 -32.22 18.21 -39.96
C ASP A 58 -30.97 17.46 -39.46
N LEU A 59 -30.89 17.22 -38.16
CA LEU A 59 -29.83 16.41 -37.55
C LEU A 59 -29.92 14.98 -38.12
N SER A 60 -28.95 14.59 -38.97
CA SER A 60 -28.85 13.25 -39.55
C SER A 60 -28.24 12.25 -38.55
N ASP A 61 -28.71 10.99 -38.59
CA ASP A 61 -28.18 9.81 -37.88
C ASP A 61 -28.08 9.82 -36.33
N ASN A 62 -28.49 10.89 -35.62
CA ASN A 62 -28.64 10.87 -34.16
C ASN A 62 -29.84 11.72 -33.70
N PRO A 63 -30.57 11.28 -32.66
CA PRO A 63 -31.92 11.75 -32.45
C PRO A 63 -31.97 13.19 -31.93
N LYS A 64 -32.98 13.94 -32.38
CA LYS A 64 -33.52 15.18 -31.74
C LYS A 64 -33.82 14.98 -30.23
N GLU A 65 -33.73 13.74 -29.73
CA GLU A 65 -33.92 13.31 -28.36
C GLU A 65 -33.04 12.11 -27.95
N ILE A 66 -32.16 12.26 -26.95
CA ILE A 66 -31.40 11.19 -26.30
C ILE A 66 -32.15 10.71 -25.05
N ARG A 67 -32.49 9.41 -24.96
CA ARG A 67 -33.12 8.83 -23.77
C ARG A 67 -32.12 8.01 -22.95
N MET A 68 -32.08 8.22 -21.64
CA MET A 68 -31.20 7.49 -20.71
C MET A 68 -31.92 7.01 -19.46
N THR A 69 -31.38 5.97 -18.83
CA THR A 69 -31.83 5.49 -17.50
C THR A 69 -30.78 5.89 -16.46
N GLY A 70 -31.14 6.84 -15.59
CA GLY A 70 -30.23 7.50 -14.67
C GLY A 70 -29.33 8.56 -15.34
N LYS A 71 -28.80 9.47 -14.53
CA LYS A 71 -27.95 10.58 -14.98
C LYS A 71 -26.48 10.13 -15.08
N ILE A 72 -25.80 10.50 -16.18
CA ILE A 72 -24.35 10.29 -16.39
C ILE A 72 -23.59 11.62 -16.24
N SER A 73 -22.26 11.63 -16.21
CA SER A 73 -21.50 12.89 -16.16
C SER A 73 -21.64 13.70 -17.45
N LEU A 74 -21.59 15.04 -17.36
CA LEU A 74 -21.70 15.94 -18.52
C LEU A 74 -20.72 15.56 -19.64
N ASN A 75 -19.46 15.29 -19.34
CA ASN A 75 -18.46 14.88 -20.34
C ASN A 75 -18.86 13.59 -21.08
N ARG A 76 -19.46 12.62 -20.40
CA ARG A 76 -19.93 11.37 -21.03
C ARG A 76 -21.19 11.55 -21.87
N LEU A 77 -21.99 12.58 -21.55
CA LEU A 77 -23.16 12.95 -22.33
C LEU A 77 -22.75 13.74 -23.58
N LEU A 78 -21.87 14.73 -23.46
CA LEU A 78 -21.35 15.51 -24.59
C LEU A 78 -20.67 14.63 -25.64
N ALA A 79 -19.97 13.56 -25.21
CA ALA A 79 -19.38 12.56 -26.10
C ALA A 79 -20.40 11.74 -26.92
N LYS A 80 -21.70 11.80 -26.58
CA LYS A 80 -22.79 11.15 -27.31
C LYS A 80 -23.49 12.08 -28.29
N MET A 81 -23.17 13.38 -28.27
CA MET A 81 -23.77 14.38 -29.15
C MET A 81 -22.93 14.55 -30.42
N PRO A 82 -23.55 14.91 -31.57
CA PRO A 82 -22.83 15.09 -32.81
C PRO A 82 -21.81 16.23 -32.68
N GLN A 83 -20.60 16.05 -33.20
CA GLN A 83 -19.53 17.07 -33.09
C GLN A 83 -19.61 18.14 -34.18
N SER A 84 -20.60 18.03 -35.07
CA SER A 84 -20.91 18.99 -36.13
C SER A 84 -22.41 19.05 -36.40
N ILE A 85 -22.87 20.15 -36.99
CA ILE A 85 -24.23 20.29 -37.55
C ILE A 85 -24.14 20.77 -39.00
N ASP A 86 -25.14 20.40 -39.79
CA ASP A 86 -25.23 20.80 -41.18
C ASP A 86 -26.05 22.10 -41.32
N VAL A 87 -25.45 23.11 -41.95
CA VAL A 87 -26.06 24.43 -42.13
C VAL A 87 -26.09 24.85 -43.60
N TYR A 88 -27.07 25.68 -43.97
CA TYR A 88 -27.05 26.41 -45.23
C TYR A 88 -26.33 27.73 -45.00
N LEU A 89 -25.32 28.01 -45.84
CA LEU A 89 -24.57 29.26 -45.81
C LEU A 89 -25.07 30.19 -46.92
N ASP A 90 -24.96 31.49 -46.71
CA ASP A 90 -25.34 32.52 -47.69
C ASP A 90 -24.62 32.28 -49.04
N GLY A 91 -25.39 32.24 -50.13
CA GLY A 91 -24.90 31.89 -51.48
C GLY A 91 -24.80 30.39 -51.81
N GLY A 92 -25.00 29.47 -50.85
CA GLY A 92 -24.93 28.02 -51.05
C GLY A 92 -26.31 27.34 -51.14
N LYS A 93 -26.47 26.38 -52.05
CA LYS A 93 -27.67 25.51 -52.13
C LYS A 93 -27.51 24.19 -51.38
N GLU A 94 -26.28 23.78 -51.10
CA GLU A 94 -25.94 22.56 -50.38
C GLU A 94 -25.62 22.86 -48.92
N THR A 95 -25.77 21.84 -48.08
CA THR A 95 -25.43 21.93 -46.66
C THR A 95 -23.92 21.88 -46.46
N THR A 96 -23.43 22.62 -45.46
CA THR A 96 -22.03 22.59 -45.01
C THR A 96 -22.01 22.13 -43.55
N SER A 97 -21.24 21.08 -43.25
CA SER A 97 -21.02 20.65 -41.87
C SER A 97 -20.10 21.63 -41.14
N ILE A 98 -20.57 22.21 -40.04
CA ILE A 98 -19.78 23.09 -39.18
C ILE A 98 -19.54 22.43 -37.83
N PRO A 99 -18.35 22.58 -37.23
CA PRO A 99 -18.07 22.01 -35.91
C PRO A 99 -18.90 22.71 -34.83
N VAL A 100 -19.41 21.92 -33.88
CA VAL A 100 -20.14 22.44 -32.72
C VAL A 100 -19.68 21.77 -31.43
N THR A 101 -19.78 22.52 -30.35
CA THR A 101 -19.89 21.98 -29.00
C THR A 101 -21.33 22.12 -28.52
N TRP A 102 -21.73 21.39 -27.48
CA TRP A 102 -23.09 21.46 -26.96
C TRP A 102 -23.08 22.03 -25.56
N SER A 103 -23.97 22.98 -25.30
CA SER A 103 -24.15 23.57 -23.98
C SER A 103 -25.54 23.24 -23.47
N CYS A 104 -25.65 22.78 -22.23
CA CYS A 104 -26.94 22.68 -21.60
C CYS A 104 -27.51 24.10 -21.39
N VAL A 105 -28.80 24.27 -21.64
CA VAL A 105 -29.52 25.55 -21.42
C VAL A 105 -29.69 25.83 -19.92
N GLY A 106 -29.44 24.84 -19.04
CA GLY A 106 -29.36 24.99 -17.58
C GLY A 106 -28.12 24.31 -16.99
N ASP A 107 -28.11 24.14 -15.66
CA ASP A 107 -27.01 23.44 -14.98
C ASP A 107 -27.26 21.93 -14.99
N TYR A 108 -26.65 21.25 -15.98
CA TYR A 108 -26.77 19.81 -16.09
C TYR A 108 -26.20 19.11 -14.85
N ASP A 109 -25.08 19.54 -14.26
CA ASP A 109 -24.39 18.77 -13.22
C ASP A 109 -25.07 18.87 -11.85
N THR A 110 -25.64 20.02 -11.50
CA THR A 110 -26.20 20.25 -10.14
C THR A 110 -27.70 20.02 -10.02
N THR A 111 -28.43 19.92 -11.13
CA THR A 111 -29.90 19.69 -11.12
C THR A 111 -30.25 18.23 -11.42
N ASN A 112 -31.50 17.79 -11.23
CA ASN A 112 -31.92 16.45 -11.69
C ASN A 112 -33.32 16.47 -12.33
N TYR A 113 -33.44 17.12 -13.48
CA TYR A 113 -34.68 17.16 -14.27
C TYR A 113 -34.89 15.88 -15.10
N PHE A 114 -36.15 15.63 -15.49
CA PHE A 114 -36.50 14.56 -16.43
C PHE A 114 -36.07 14.87 -17.86
N VAL A 115 -35.90 16.16 -18.19
CA VAL A 115 -35.60 16.63 -19.53
C VAL A 115 -34.60 17.78 -19.45
N TYR A 116 -33.52 17.70 -20.22
CA TYR A 116 -32.56 18.77 -20.45
C TYR A 116 -32.52 19.15 -21.92
N GLU A 117 -32.37 20.44 -22.20
CA GLU A 117 -32.10 20.93 -23.56
C GLU A 117 -30.62 21.26 -23.71
N PHE A 118 -30.05 20.88 -24.85
CA PHE A 118 -28.70 21.22 -25.26
C PHE A 118 -28.75 21.98 -26.58
N ASP A 119 -28.17 23.18 -26.56
CA ASP A 119 -28.02 24.03 -27.74
C ASP A 119 -26.59 23.90 -28.30
N PRO A 120 -26.43 23.86 -29.63
CA PRO A 120 -25.12 23.87 -30.25
C PRO A 120 -24.46 25.24 -30.09
N LYS A 121 -23.14 25.22 -29.97
CA LYS A 121 -22.24 26.37 -29.91
C LYS A 121 -21.18 26.17 -30.98
N TRP A 122 -21.15 27.09 -31.94
CA TRP A 122 -20.14 27.14 -32.99
C TRP A 122 -19.26 28.37 -32.79
N ASP A 123 -18.17 28.44 -33.55
CA ASP A 123 -17.30 29.60 -33.60
C ASP A 123 -18.04 30.79 -34.25
N THR A 124 -18.48 31.75 -33.43
CA THR A 124 -19.18 32.95 -33.90
C THR A 124 -18.28 33.94 -34.61
N ASP A 125 -16.96 33.76 -34.56
CA ASP A 125 -16.00 34.54 -35.32
C ASP A 125 -15.81 34.00 -36.74
N GLN A 126 -16.17 32.75 -36.99
CA GLN A 126 -16.22 32.17 -38.33
C GLN A 126 -17.63 32.17 -38.93
N TYR A 127 -18.67 31.98 -38.12
CA TYR A 127 -20.05 31.83 -38.59
C TYR A 127 -21.02 32.77 -37.87
N SER A 128 -21.72 33.61 -38.65
CA SER A 128 -22.75 34.52 -38.13
C SER A 128 -24.15 33.95 -38.35
N LEU A 129 -25.08 34.18 -37.41
CA LEU A 129 -26.46 33.73 -37.55
C LEU A 129 -27.28 34.71 -38.39
N GLY A 130 -27.91 34.23 -39.45
CA GLY A 130 -28.80 35.04 -40.29
C GLY A 130 -30.08 35.49 -39.57
N ALA A 131 -30.63 36.62 -40.01
CA ALA A 131 -31.90 37.13 -39.50
C ALA A 131 -33.02 36.08 -39.66
N GLY A 132 -33.84 35.90 -38.62
CA GLY A 132 -34.95 34.93 -38.61
C GLY A 132 -34.55 33.46 -38.43
N GLN A 133 -33.26 33.15 -38.22
CA GLN A 133 -32.80 31.77 -38.01
C GLN A 133 -32.72 31.36 -36.55
N LYS A 134 -32.93 32.30 -35.61
CA LYS A 134 -32.82 32.06 -34.16
C LYS A 134 -33.74 30.94 -33.67
N ASP A 135 -34.99 30.90 -34.14
CA ASP A 135 -35.99 29.93 -33.68
C ASP A 135 -35.93 28.59 -34.43
N LYS A 136 -34.98 28.49 -35.38
CA LYS A 136 -34.72 27.33 -36.24
C LYS A 136 -33.41 26.62 -35.90
N ILE A 137 -32.67 27.08 -34.89
CA ILE A 137 -31.44 26.42 -34.42
C ILE A 137 -31.82 25.01 -33.92
N PRO A 138 -31.16 23.95 -34.42
CA PRO A 138 -31.43 22.60 -33.94
C PRO A 138 -30.95 22.47 -32.49
N TYR A 139 -31.66 21.65 -31.73
CA TYR A 139 -31.37 21.39 -30.32
C TYR A 139 -31.54 19.90 -30.04
N ILE A 140 -30.91 19.41 -28.97
CA ILE A 140 -31.03 18.02 -28.54
C ILE A 140 -31.69 17.99 -27.16
N ASN A 141 -32.80 17.27 -27.07
CA ASN A 141 -33.40 16.94 -25.78
C ASN A 141 -32.72 15.73 -25.17
N VAL A 142 -32.45 15.76 -23.87
CA VAL A 142 -31.94 14.62 -23.10
C VAL A 142 -32.97 14.25 -22.04
N VAL A 143 -33.61 13.10 -22.22
CA VAL A 143 -34.68 12.61 -21.33
C VAL A 143 -34.13 11.53 -20.40
N ILE A 144 -34.20 11.76 -19.09
CA ILE A 144 -33.66 10.88 -18.05
C ILE A 144 -34.81 10.15 -17.34
N SER A 145 -34.79 8.83 -17.39
CA SER A 145 -35.70 7.95 -16.63
C SER A 145 -35.03 7.48 -15.35
N GLY A 146 -35.66 7.69 -14.18
CA GLY A 146 -35.19 7.16 -12.89
C GLY A 146 -34.03 7.92 -12.24
N THR A 147 -34.27 9.16 -11.79
CA THR A 147 -33.32 9.95 -11.00
C THR A 147 -33.49 9.67 -9.50
N SER A 148 -32.41 9.74 -8.71
CA SER A 148 -32.41 9.45 -7.27
C SER A 148 -33.04 10.54 -6.40
N LEU A 149 -33.42 11.69 -6.98
CA LEU A 149 -34.10 12.77 -6.27
C LEU A 149 -35.58 12.51 -6.04
N TYR A 150 -36.23 11.78 -6.96
CA TYR A 150 -37.67 11.58 -6.88
C TYR A 150 -38.03 10.30 -6.14
N LYS A 151 -38.99 10.40 -5.23
CA LYS A 151 -39.62 9.28 -4.53
C LYS A 151 -40.93 8.93 -5.21
N GLY A 152 -41.09 7.68 -5.61
CA GLY A 152 -42.26 7.16 -6.31
C GLY A 152 -41.86 6.01 -7.24
N ALA A 153 -42.79 5.10 -7.56
CA ALA A 153 -42.51 4.07 -8.54
C ALA A 153 -42.42 4.70 -9.94
N ALA A 154 -41.42 4.33 -10.73
CA ALA A 154 -41.41 4.67 -12.15
C ALA A 154 -42.60 3.97 -12.82
N ILE A 155 -43.37 4.72 -13.62
CA ILE A 155 -44.47 4.17 -14.40
C ILE A 155 -43.94 3.56 -15.71
N SER A 156 -44.68 2.58 -16.24
CA SER A 156 -44.33 1.95 -17.53
C SER A 156 -44.49 2.92 -18.70
N GLN A 157 -43.85 2.63 -19.85
CA GLN A 157 -44.04 3.45 -21.05
C GLN A 157 -45.49 3.45 -21.55
N ASP A 158 -46.21 2.34 -21.39
CA ASP A 158 -47.62 2.25 -21.78
C ASP A 158 -48.51 3.07 -20.86
N GLU A 159 -48.22 3.07 -19.56
CA GLU A 159 -48.90 3.92 -18.58
C GLU A 159 -48.60 5.40 -18.82
N LYS A 160 -47.36 5.77 -19.16
CA LYS A 160 -47.00 7.13 -19.56
C LYS A 160 -47.80 7.58 -20.79
N LYS A 161 -47.84 6.78 -21.85
CA LYS A 161 -48.64 7.05 -23.06
C LYS A 161 -50.14 7.16 -22.76
N SER A 162 -50.63 6.33 -21.84
CA SER A 162 -52.03 6.36 -21.38
C SER A 162 -52.34 7.67 -20.64
N ASN A 163 -51.48 8.06 -19.69
CA ASN A 163 -51.64 9.29 -18.93
C ASN A 163 -51.52 10.54 -19.81
N GLU A 164 -50.55 10.59 -20.72
CA GLU A 164 -50.43 11.67 -21.72
C GLU A 164 -51.75 11.86 -22.50
N LYS A 165 -52.33 10.77 -23.02
CA LYS A 165 -53.62 10.82 -23.72
C LYS A 165 -54.76 11.30 -22.82
N LYS A 166 -54.77 10.92 -21.53
CA LYS A 166 -55.76 11.42 -20.56
C LYS A 166 -55.62 12.92 -20.33
N VAL A 167 -54.39 13.42 -20.14
CA VAL A 167 -54.11 14.86 -19.98
C VAL A 167 -54.56 15.62 -21.22
N TYR A 168 -54.23 15.15 -22.43
CA TYR A 168 -54.63 15.80 -23.68
C TYR A 168 -56.16 15.88 -23.81
N LYS A 169 -56.85 14.75 -23.62
CA LYS A 169 -58.32 14.70 -23.67
C LYS A 169 -58.95 15.59 -22.61
N PHE A 170 -58.36 15.66 -21.43
CA PHE A 170 -58.82 16.55 -20.37
C PHE A 170 -58.66 18.03 -20.75
N ALA A 171 -57.50 18.43 -21.25
CA ALA A 171 -57.24 19.80 -21.70
C ALA A 171 -58.25 20.24 -22.77
N LYS A 172 -58.49 19.39 -23.79
CA LYS A 172 -59.47 19.65 -24.84
C LYS A 172 -60.90 19.70 -24.30
N ARG A 173 -61.32 18.67 -23.56
CA ARG A 173 -62.75 18.45 -23.24
C ARG A 173 -63.22 19.19 -21.99
N LYS A 174 -62.37 19.28 -20.96
CA LYS A 174 -62.70 19.80 -19.63
C LYS A 174 -62.16 21.22 -19.39
N LEU A 175 -60.98 21.55 -19.92
CA LEU A 175 -60.46 22.93 -19.87
C LEU A 175 -60.86 23.77 -21.09
N LYS A 176 -61.41 23.14 -22.14
CA LYS A 176 -61.82 23.81 -23.39
C LYS A 176 -60.65 24.55 -24.06
N LEU A 177 -59.46 23.97 -23.99
CA LEU A 177 -58.27 24.47 -24.67
C LEU A 177 -58.30 24.08 -26.16
N ASN A 178 -57.80 24.95 -27.02
CA ASN A 178 -57.48 24.56 -28.39
C ASN A 178 -56.27 23.59 -28.40
N THR A 179 -55.96 23.02 -29.57
CA THR A 179 -54.91 21.99 -29.68
C THR A 179 -53.54 22.55 -29.30
N ALA A 180 -53.21 23.77 -29.72
CA ALA A 180 -51.96 24.45 -29.37
C ALA A 180 -51.80 24.63 -27.86
N ALA A 181 -52.82 25.16 -27.19
CA ALA A 181 -52.85 25.34 -25.75
C ALA A 181 -52.70 24.00 -25.00
N ALA A 182 -53.40 22.94 -25.46
CA ALA A 182 -53.27 21.60 -24.87
C ALA A 182 -51.85 21.03 -25.01
N CYS A 183 -51.17 21.27 -26.14
CA CYS A 183 -49.77 20.88 -26.34
C CYS A 183 -48.82 21.58 -25.36
N GLY A 184 -49.08 22.85 -25.04
CA GLY A 184 -48.34 23.58 -24.01
C GLY A 184 -48.46 22.96 -22.61
N VAL A 185 -49.66 22.49 -22.24
CA VAL A 185 -49.90 21.77 -20.97
C VAL A 185 -49.14 20.45 -20.94
N LEU A 186 -49.21 19.66 -22.03
CA LEU A 186 -48.51 18.38 -22.14
C LEU A 186 -46.99 18.53 -21.99
N ALA A 187 -46.40 19.51 -22.67
CA ALA A 187 -44.95 19.75 -22.63
C ALA A 187 -44.44 20.06 -21.21
N ASN A 188 -45.23 20.81 -20.44
CA ASN A 188 -44.89 21.15 -19.08
C ASN A 188 -45.08 19.97 -18.13
N ILE A 189 -46.21 19.26 -18.20
CA ILE A 189 -46.44 18.07 -17.37
C ILE A 189 -45.39 16.98 -17.65
N GLU A 190 -44.98 16.79 -18.91
CA GLU A 190 -43.89 15.86 -19.21
C GLU A 190 -42.59 16.29 -18.53
N SER A 191 -42.28 17.58 -18.54
CA SER A 191 -41.06 18.13 -17.94
C SER A 191 -41.06 18.02 -16.42
N GLU A 192 -42.22 18.21 -15.78
CA GLU A 192 -42.38 18.14 -14.32
C GLU A 192 -42.34 16.71 -13.78
N SER A 193 -43.02 15.78 -14.47
CA SER A 193 -43.32 14.47 -13.88
C SER A 193 -43.19 13.29 -14.84
N SER A 194 -42.96 13.54 -16.12
CA SER A 194 -43.11 12.53 -17.17
C SER A 194 -44.50 11.85 -17.17
N PHE A 195 -45.55 12.59 -16.84
CA PHE A 195 -46.94 12.12 -16.67
C PHE A 195 -47.14 11.09 -15.54
N ASN A 196 -46.26 11.08 -14.54
CA ASN A 196 -46.36 10.21 -13.38
C ASN A 196 -47.11 10.92 -12.23
N PRO A 197 -48.34 10.50 -11.87
CA PRO A 197 -49.10 11.17 -10.82
C PRO A 197 -48.56 10.85 -9.41
N THR A 198 -47.68 9.86 -9.25
CA THR A 198 -47.17 9.48 -7.92
C THR A 198 -45.76 9.99 -7.62
N ILE A 199 -45.14 10.67 -8.59
CA ILE A 199 -43.74 11.11 -8.46
C ILE A 199 -43.65 12.33 -7.54
N SER A 200 -42.67 12.32 -6.65
CA SER A 200 -42.48 13.39 -5.67
C SER A 200 -41.01 13.74 -5.48
N VAL A 201 -40.69 14.98 -5.17
CA VAL A 201 -39.34 15.42 -4.81
C VAL A 201 -39.38 16.25 -3.53
N ILE A 202 -38.34 16.15 -2.72
CA ILE A 202 -38.16 16.99 -1.53
C ILE A 202 -37.15 18.07 -1.90
N ASP A 203 -37.55 19.33 -1.82
CA ASP A 203 -36.66 20.46 -2.09
C ASP A 203 -35.64 20.67 -0.96
N THR A 204 -34.70 21.59 -1.15
CA THR A 204 -33.62 21.90 -0.19
C THR A 204 -34.13 22.41 1.15
N ASN A 205 -35.38 22.86 1.23
CA ASN A 205 -36.03 23.35 2.44
C ASN A 205 -36.92 22.28 3.09
N GLY A 206 -36.86 21.03 2.62
CA GLY A 206 -37.63 19.91 3.15
C GLY A 206 -39.11 19.89 2.71
N LYS A 207 -39.52 20.75 1.77
CA LYS A 207 -40.90 20.78 1.26
C LYS A 207 -41.07 19.77 0.14
N ILE A 208 -42.25 19.20 0.03
CA ILE A 208 -42.57 18.16 -0.96
C ILE A 208 -43.21 18.83 -2.19
N SER A 209 -42.67 18.53 -3.36
CA SER A 209 -43.36 18.68 -4.65
C SER A 209 -43.93 17.33 -5.08
N TYR A 210 -45.17 17.29 -5.57
CA TYR A 210 -45.86 16.02 -5.85
C TYR A 210 -46.69 16.06 -7.14
N GLY A 211 -46.76 14.93 -7.85
CA GLY A 211 -47.73 14.68 -8.91
C GLY A 211 -47.39 15.30 -10.26
N ILE A 212 -48.38 15.32 -11.16
CA ILE A 212 -48.18 15.62 -12.59
C ILE A 212 -47.64 17.03 -12.87
N CYS A 213 -47.98 17.99 -12.01
CA CYS A 213 -47.50 19.37 -12.07
C CYS A 213 -46.48 19.70 -10.96
N GLN A 214 -45.98 18.70 -10.23
CA GLN A 214 -45.03 18.90 -9.13
C GLN A 214 -45.46 20.00 -8.14
N TRP A 215 -46.73 20.01 -7.75
CA TRP A 215 -47.28 20.99 -6.81
C TRP A 215 -46.42 21.04 -5.54
N ASN A 216 -45.79 22.17 -5.27
CA ASN A 216 -44.84 22.35 -4.18
C ASN A 216 -45.54 22.85 -2.90
N ALA A 217 -45.18 22.25 -1.77
CA ALA A 217 -45.54 22.72 -0.44
C ALA A 217 -47.06 22.92 -0.25
N SER A 218 -47.52 24.15 0.02
CA SER A 218 -48.94 24.43 0.25
C SER A 218 -49.82 24.02 -0.92
N ARG A 219 -49.33 24.11 -2.17
CA ARG A 219 -50.09 23.64 -3.34
C ARG A 219 -50.27 22.12 -3.34
N PHE A 220 -49.34 21.36 -2.75
CA PHE A 220 -49.53 19.92 -2.53
C PHE A 220 -50.56 19.64 -1.44
N ASP A 221 -50.56 20.43 -0.37
CA ASP A 221 -51.59 20.34 0.67
C ASP A 221 -52.97 20.64 0.09
N ASP A 222 -53.09 21.66 -0.77
CA ASP A 222 -54.32 22.00 -1.47
C ASP A 222 -54.81 20.86 -2.38
N LEU A 223 -53.90 20.21 -3.12
CA LEU A 223 -54.24 19.02 -3.90
C LEU A 223 -54.83 17.91 -3.01
N ARG A 224 -54.17 17.58 -1.89
CA ARG A 224 -54.61 16.53 -0.96
C ARG A 224 -55.96 16.88 -0.35
N ASN A 225 -56.12 18.13 0.09
CA ASN A 225 -57.33 18.63 0.72
C ASN A 225 -58.51 18.65 -0.26
N TYR A 226 -58.30 19.14 -1.48
CA TYR A 226 -59.31 19.15 -2.53
C TYR A 226 -59.75 17.73 -2.90
N CYS A 227 -58.80 16.83 -3.12
CA CYS A 227 -59.11 15.45 -3.48
C CYS A 227 -59.85 14.72 -2.35
N SER A 228 -59.36 14.85 -1.10
CA SER A 228 -60.01 14.28 0.08
C SER A 228 -61.45 14.79 0.22
N SER A 229 -61.66 16.10 0.12
CA SER A 229 -62.98 16.74 0.28
C SER A 229 -63.98 16.35 -0.81
N ASN A 230 -63.50 16.03 -2.02
CA ASN A 230 -64.34 15.67 -3.16
C ASN A 230 -64.37 14.17 -3.45
N GLY A 231 -63.77 13.33 -2.58
CA GLY A 231 -63.74 11.88 -2.75
C GLY A 231 -62.93 11.41 -3.96
N TYR A 232 -61.89 12.17 -4.33
CA TYR A 232 -60.92 11.80 -5.37
C TYR A 232 -59.62 11.29 -4.74
N ASP A 233 -58.91 10.44 -5.47
CA ASP A 233 -57.58 9.99 -5.10
C ASP A 233 -56.53 10.96 -5.65
N TYR A 234 -55.84 11.65 -4.74
CA TYR A 234 -54.80 12.62 -5.11
C TYR A 234 -53.57 11.97 -5.74
N THR A 235 -53.40 10.66 -5.63
CA THR A 235 -52.31 9.90 -6.26
C THR A 235 -52.67 9.42 -7.68
N SER A 236 -53.94 9.55 -8.07
CA SER A 236 -54.44 9.16 -9.38
C SER A 236 -54.34 10.31 -10.40
N ILE A 237 -54.13 9.96 -11.68
CA ILE A 237 -54.16 10.93 -12.78
C ILE A 237 -55.50 11.68 -12.84
N ASP A 238 -56.61 10.98 -12.60
CA ASP A 238 -57.96 11.56 -12.72
C ASP A 238 -58.29 12.50 -11.56
N GLY A 239 -57.81 12.23 -10.34
CA GLY A 239 -57.94 13.13 -9.19
C GLY A 239 -57.11 14.41 -9.37
N GLN A 240 -55.87 14.26 -9.82
CA GLN A 240 -54.97 15.39 -10.06
C GLN A 240 -55.45 16.29 -11.21
N LEU A 241 -56.01 15.74 -12.28
CA LEU A 241 -56.60 16.56 -13.35
C LEU A 241 -57.80 17.38 -12.86
N LYS A 242 -58.63 16.82 -11.98
CA LYS A 242 -59.74 17.57 -11.37
C LYS A 242 -59.25 18.70 -10.49
N PHE A 243 -58.16 18.49 -9.74
CA PHE A 243 -57.53 19.56 -8.98
C PHE A 243 -56.89 20.61 -9.89
N LEU A 244 -56.18 20.21 -10.94
CA LEU A 244 -55.60 21.12 -11.93
C LEU A 244 -56.66 22.06 -12.51
N LYS A 245 -57.83 21.55 -12.88
CA LYS A 245 -58.95 22.40 -13.33
C LYS A 245 -59.44 23.35 -12.24
N TYR A 246 -59.66 22.84 -11.03
CA TYR A 246 -60.05 23.68 -9.91
C TYR A 246 -59.05 24.83 -9.71
N GLU A 247 -57.76 24.52 -9.70
CA GLU A 247 -56.70 25.49 -9.51
C GLU A 247 -56.68 26.54 -10.63
N LEU A 248 -56.71 26.12 -11.90
CA LEU A 248 -56.74 27.02 -13.07
C LEU A 248 -57.98 27.92 -13.12
N GLU A 249 -59.10 27.52 -12.51
CA GLU A 249 -60.32 28.31 -12.44
C GLU A 249 -60.37 29.23 -11.21
N HIS A 250 -59.49 29.02 -10.23
CA HIS A 250 -59.49 29.75 -8.96
C HIS A 250 -58.16 30.46 -8.71
N SER A 251 -57.20 29.78 -8.06
CA SER A 251 -55.93 30.37 -7.63
C SER A 251 -54.97 30.66 -8.79
N GLU A 252 -55.08 29.94 -9.90
CA GLU A 252 -54.19 30.03 -11.08
C GLU A 252 -54.89 30.59 -12.32
N LYS A 253 -56.01 31.32 -12.14
CA LYS A 253 -56.78 31.95 -13.23
C LYS A 253 -55.95 32.86 -14.14
N TYR A 254 -54.95 33.54 -13.58
CA TYR A 254 -54.07 34.41 -14.35
C TYR A 254 -53.22 33.59 -15.31
N ALA A 255 -52.54 32.55 -14.82
CA ALA A 255 -51.77 31.64 -15.65
C ALA A 255 -52.64 30.97 -16.73
N PHE A 256 -53.85 30.55 -16.35
CA PHE A 256 -54.79 29.96 -17.30
C PHE A 256 -55.17 30.91 -18.43
N SER A 257 -55.41 32.19 -18.14
CA SER A 257 -55.73 33.20 -19.17
C SER A 257 -54.60 33.46 -20.17
N LYS A 258 -53.33 33.25 -19.76
CA LYS A 258 -52.16 33.39 -20.65
C LYS A 258 -51.98 32.22 -21.61
N VAL A 259 -52.62 31.08 -21.34
CA VAL A 259 -52.51 29.87 -22.16
C VAL A 259 -53.79 29.62 -22.96
N LYS A 260 -54.97 29.92 -22.39
CA LYS A 260 -56.27 29.58 -22.98
C LYS A 260 -56.52 30.24 -24.34
N ASN A 261 -55.97 31.42 -24.58
CA ASN A 261 -56.26 32.26 -25.74
C ASN A 261 -55.12 32.33 -26.77
N VAL A 262 -54.14 31.42 -26.71
CA VAL A 262 -53.10 31.37 -27.75
C VAL A 262 -53.72 30.98 -29.10
N GLU A 263 -53.11 31.39 -30.20
CA GLU A 263 -53.52 30.95 -31.53
C GLU A 263 -53.41 29.42 -31.66
N ASN A 264 -54.24 28.82 -32.51
CA ASN A 264 -54.19 27.37 -32.74
C ASN A 264 -53.19 27.03 -33.86
N THR A 265 -51.92 27.37 -33.64
CA THR A 265 -50.81 27.19 -34.58
C THR A 265 -49.61 26.56 -33.87
N ALA A 266 -48.56 26.20 -34.62
CA ALA A 266 -47.30 25.74 -34.05
C ALA A 266 -46.69 26.79 -33.11
N ASP A 267 -46.71 28.07 -33.51
CA ASP A 267 -46.24 29.19 -32.70
C ASP A 267 -47.15 29.47 -31.50
N GLY A 268 -48.46 29.21 -31.66
CA GLY A 268 -49.39 29.18 -30.54
C GLY A 268 -49.05 28.09 -29.52
N ALA A 269 -48.65 26.89 -29.97
CA ALA A 269 -48.24 25.81 -29.08
C ALA A 269 -46.94 26.16 -28.34
N TYR A 270 -46.00 26.79 -29.05
CA TYR A 270 -44.79 27.39 -28.46
C TYR A 270 -45.16 28.38 -27.36
N THR A 271 -46.00 29.36 -27.70
CA THR A 271 -46.45 30.40 -26.77
C THR A 271 -47.15 29.82 -25.56
N ALA A 272 -47.99 28.79 -25.72
CA ALA A 272 -48.63 28.10 -24.62
C ALA A 272 -47.65 27.37 -23.72
N GLY A 273 -46.67 26.65 -24.30
CA GLY A 273 -45.61 25.98 -23.54
C GLY A 273 -44.78 26.96 -22.72
N TYR A 274 -44.40 28.09 -23.33
CA TYR A 274 -43.68 29.19 -22.68
C TYR A 274 -44.50 29.81 -21.54
N ASN A 275 -45.76 30.18 -21.82
CA ASN A 275 -46.61 30.85 -20.87
C ASN A 275 -46.97 29.95 -19.69
N TRP A 276 -47.16 28.65 -19.90
CA TRP A 276 -47.38 27.71 -18.81
C TRP A 276 -46.14 27.60 -17.91
N ALA A 277 -44.94 27.45 -18.49
CA ALA A 277 -43.69 27.39 -17.74
C ALA A 277 -43.47 28.66 -16.90
N LYS A 278 -43.76 29.83 -17.48
CA LYS A 278 -43.57 31.14 -16.84
C LYS A 278 -44.61 31.45 -15.77
N TYR A 279 -45.89 31.24 -16.06
CA TYR A 279 -46.97 31.77 -15.22
C TYR A 279 -47.59 30.71 -14.30
N PHE A 280 -47.65 29.45 -14.72
CA PHE A 280 -48.21 28.36 -13.91
C PHE A 280 -47.12 27.67 -13.08
N GLU A 281 -46.08 27.15 -13.74
CA GLU A 281 -44.98 26.44 -13.05
C GLU A 281 -44.04 27.41 -12.34
N ARG A 282 -43.89 28.62 -12.89
CA ARG A 282 -42.97 29.67 -12.40
C ARG A 282 -41.55 29.13 -12.22
N CYS A 283 -41.15 28.25 -13.13
CA CYS A 283 -39.82 27.65 -13.10
C CYS A 283 -38.76 28.70 -13.49
N ASN A 284 -37.48 28.36 -13.34
CA ASN A 284 -36.40 29.26 -13.75
C ASN A 284 -36.52 29.54 -15.26
N SER A 285 -36.33 30.81 -15.66
CA SER A 285 -36.55 31.28 -17.03
C SER A 285 -35.73 30.57 -18.09
N VAL A 286 -34.59 29.98 -17.69
CA VAL A 286 -33.79 29.12 -18.57
C VAL A 286 -34.56 27.92 -19.12
N TYR A 287 -35.63 27.47 -18.46
CA TYR A 287 -36.41 26.31 -18.89
C TYR A 287 -37.63 26.67 -19.74
N PHE A 288 -37.92 27.96 -19.97
CA PHE A 288 -39.12 28.36 -20.70
C PHE A 288 -39.05 27.95 -22.17
N GLU A 289 -37.92 28.23 -22.82
CA GLU A 289 -37.76 27.98 -24.25
C GLU A 289 -37.80 26.49 -24.57
N GLY A 290 -37.13 25.64 -23.79
CA GLY A 290 -37.14 24.21 -24.09
C GLY A 290 -38.51 23.54 -23.92
N ARG A 291 -39.34 24.04 -23.00
CA ARG A 291 -40.73 23.59 -22.87
C ARG A 291 -41.63 24.12 -23.98
N ALA A 292 -41.37 25.35 -24.45
CA ALA A 292 -42.05 25.94 -25.59
C ALA A 292 -41.74 25.19 -26.90
N LYS A 293 -40.45 24.96 -27.17
CA LYS A 293 -39.98 24.15 -28.31
C LYS A 293 -40.58 22.75 -28.27
N ARG A 294 -40.62 22.08 -27.10
CA ARG A 294 -41.27 20.77 -26.94
C ARG A 294 -42.77 20.78 -27.25
N ALA A 295 -43.49 21.82 -26.84
CA ALA A 295 -44.91 21.96 -27.16
C ALA A 295 -45.14 22.06 -28.68
N ARG A 296 -44.29 22.81 -29.39
CA ARG A 296 -44.33 23.00 -30.85
C ARG A 296 -43.85 21.77 -31.64
N ASP A 297 -42.72 21.19 -31.23
CA ASP A 297 -42.00 20.22 -32.06
C ASP A 297 -42.40 18.77 -31.77
N VAL A 298 -42.91 18.49 -30.56
CA VAL A 298 -43.30 17.13 -30.15
C VAL A 298 -44.82 17.01 -30.11
N TYR A 299 -45.49 17.81 -29.27
CA TYR A 299 -46.92 17.62 -29.03
C TYR A 299 -47.79 18.19 -30.14
N TRP A 300 -47.46 19.37 -30.66
CA TRP A 300 -48.18 19.93 -31.79
C TRP A 300 -47.98 19.08 -33.05
N ALA A 301 -46.75 18.64 -33.34
CA ALA A 301 -46.50 17.68 -34.42
C ALA A 301 -47.32 16.38 -34.29
N LYS A 302 -47.60 15.95 -33.06
CA LYS A 302 -48.39 14.74 -32.76
C LYS A 302 -49.91 14.94 -32.83
N TYR A 303 -50.42 16.11 -32.43
CA TYR A 303 -51.84 16.34 -32.19
C TYR A 303 -52.49 17.40 -33.09
N ASN A 304 -51.74 18.08 -33.97
CA ASN A 304 -52.27 19.15 -34.84
C ASN A 304 -53.36 18.69 -35.83
N GLY A 305 -53.47 17.40 -36.11
CA GLY A 305 -54.51 16.80 -36.95
C GLY A 305 -55.81 16.43 -36.24
N ASP A 306 -55.89 16.57 -34.90
CA ASP A 306 -57.11 16.25 -34.14
C ASP A 306 -58.18 17.35 -34.31
N SER A 307 -59.30 17.00 -34.96
CA SER A 307 -60.48 17.86 -35.16
C SER A 307 -61.25 18.14 -33.84
N PRO A 308 -61.92 19.30 -33.67
CA PRO A 308 -62.63 19.65 -32.45
C PRO A 308 -63.88 18.80 -32.08
N ASP A 309 -64.41 17.94 -32.95
CA ASP A 309 -65.68 17.25 -32.71
C ASP A 309 -65.64 15.77 -33.17
N ASP A 310 -65.96 14.85 -32.24
CA ASP A 310 -66.33 13.46 -32.53
C ASP A 310 -67.64 13.15 -31.75
N PRO A 311 -68.77 12.90 -32.47
CA PRO A 311 -70.15 12.94 -31.93
C PRO A 311 -70.69 11.64 -31.28
N ASP A 312 -69.89 10.60 -31.03
CA ASP A 312 -70.42 9.37 -30.40
C ASP A 312 -70.45 9.38 -28.86
N ASN A 313 -71.62 9.81 -28.38
CA ASN A 313 -72.25 9.69 -27.06
C ASN A 313 -72.60 8.22 -26.70
N PRO A 314 -72.53 7.77 -25.42
CA PRO A 314 -73.78 7.59 -24.68
C PRO A 314 -73.65 7.73 -23.13
N ASP A 315 -74.44 8.61 -22.51
CA ASP A 315 -75.29 8.27 -21.33
C ASP A 315 -76.02 9.54 -20.81
N ASN A 316 -77.31 9.65 -21.14
CA ASN A 316 -78.32 10.58 -20.56
C ASN A 316 -79.34 9.74 -19.74
N PRO A 317 -79.71 10.06 -18.47
CA PRO A 317 -80.01 9.03 -17.47
C PRO A 317 -81.48 8.89 -17.00
N ASP A 318 -82.51 9.06 -17.83
CA ASP A 318 -83.92 9.05 -17.36
C ASP A 318 -84.91 8.14 -18.11
N ASP A 319 -84.58 6.87 -18.29
CA ASP A 319 -85.57 5.79 -18.49
C ASP A 319 -85.46 4.77 -17.33
N PRO A 320 -86.53 4.49 -16.56
CA PRO A 320 -86.50 3.62 -15.37
C PRO A 320 -86.14 2.14 -15.63
N VAL A 321 -86.20 1.65 -16.88
CA VAL A 321 -85.76 0.29 -17.24
C VAL A 321 -84.27 0.25 -17.60
N THR A 322 -83.75 1.34 -18.17
CA THR A 322 -82.33 1.50 -18.52
C THR A 322 -81.51 2.25 -17.47
N LYS A 323 -82.17 2.83 -16.45
CA LYS A 323 -81.57 3.59 -15.32
C LYS A 323 -80.55 2.73 -14.60
N LYS A 324 -79.28 3.05 -14.82
CA LYS A 324 -78.15 2.46 -14.12
C LYS A 324 -78.06 3.10 -12.73
N TYR A 325 -78.21 2.29 -11.70
CA TYR A 325 -77.85 2.66 -10.34
C TYR A 325 -76.38 2.36 -10.13
N THR A 326 -75.64 3.35 -9.61
CA THR A 326 -74.21 3.20 -9.36
C THR A 326 -73.94 2.45 -8.05
N ILE A 327 -72.84 1.71 -8.01
CA ILE A 327 -72.32 1.08 -6.79
C ILE A 327 -70.99 1.74 -6.45
N LYS A 328 -70.96 2.49 -5.35
CA LYS A 328 -69.74 3.05 -4.77
C LYS A 328 -69.18 2.08 -3.74
N TYR A 329 -67.95 1.61 -3.96
CA TYR A 329 -67.22 0.79 -3.01
C TYR A 329 -66.28 1.67 -2.18
N VAL A 330 -66.47 1.73 -0.87
CA VAL A 330 -65.55 2.39 0.05
C VAL A 330 -64.57 1.34 0.57
N LEU A 331 -63.35 1.37 0.03
CA LEU A 331 -62.36 0.30 0.17
C LEU A 331 -61.28 0.56 1.24
N TYR A 332 -61.09 1.80 1.70
CA TYR A 332 -60.04 2.17 2.67
C TYR A 332 -58.64 1.66 2.24
N ASP A 333 -58.17 2.09 1.06
CA ASP A 333 -56.90 1.68 0.44
C ASP A 333 -56.80 0.19 0.06
N GLY A 334 -57.94 -0.51 0.05
CA GLY A 334 -58.08 -1.84 -0.54
C GLY A 334 -58.38 -1.79 -2.04
N GLU A 335 -58.18 -2.91 -2.71
CA GLU A 335 -58.50 -3.15 -4.11
C GLU A 335 -59.81 -3.93 -4.21
N ASN A 336 -60.72 -3.48 -5.07
CA ASN A 336 -61.93 -4.23 -5.36
C ASN A 336 -61.63 -5.44 -6.26
N SER A 337 -62.55 -6.38 -6.34
CA SER A 337 -62.50 -7.42 -7.38
C SER A 337 -63.02 -6.84 -8.69
N ASP A 338 -62.33 -7.11 -9.81
CA ASP A 338 -62.80 -6.74 -11.16
C ASP A 338 -64.15 -7.37 -11.53
N ALA A 339 -64.53 -8.45 -10.84
CA ALA A 339 -65.82 -9.12 -11.00
C ALA A 339 -66.97 -8.41 -10.25
N ASN A 340 -66.68 -7.40 -9.43
CA ASN A 340 -67.69 -6.57 -8.79
C ASN A 340 -68.09 -5.43 -9.74
N PRO A 341 -69.36 -5.34 -10.16
CA PRO A 341 -69.78 -4.32 -11.12
C PRO A 341 -69.81 -2.93 -10.48
N SER A 342 -69.54 -1.89 -11.26
CA SER A 342 -69.63 -0.48 -10.82
C SER A 342 -71.05 0.10 -10.90
N SER A 343 -71.98 -0.61 -11.51
CA SER A 343 -73.40 -0.23 -11.62
C SER A 343 -74.29 -1.44 -11.87
N TYR A 344 -75.59 -1.28 -11.65
CA TYR A 344 -76.61 -2.29 -11.89
C TYR A 344 -77.93 -1.65 -12.33
N LYS A 345 -78.80 -2.42 -12.98
CA LYS A 345 -80.15 -2.01 -13.38
C LYS A 345 -81.17 -2.83 -12.59
N ILE A 346 -82.42 -2.39 -12.59
CA ILE A 346 -83.51 -3.16 -11.98
C ILE A 346 -83.66 -4.57 -12.59
N THR A 347 -83.30 -4.73 -13.87
CA THR A 347 -83.31 -5.99 -14.60
C THR A 347 -82.04 -6.83 -14.42
N THR A 348 -80.98 -6.29 -13.81
CA THR A 348 -79.74 -7.04 -13.56
C THR A 348 -80.03 -8.20 -12.62
N GLU A 349 -79.66 -9.41 -13.04
CA GLU A 349 -79.74 -10.61 -12.19
C GLU A 349 -78.99 -10.40 -10.87
N THR A 350 -79.37 -11.14 -9.83
CA THR A 350 -78.82 -10.97 -8.49
C THR A 350 -77.29 -10.98 -8.50
N ILE A 351 -76.68 -9.86 -8.14
CA ILE A 351 -75.21 -9.70 -8.09
C ILE A 351 -74.71 -10.33 -6.79
N THR A 352 -73.74 -11.23 -6.88
CA THR A 352 -73.02 -11.75 -5.70
C THR A 352 -71.69 -11.01 -5.56
N LEU A 353 -71.54 -10.27 -4.46
CA LEU A 353 -70.36 -9.45 -4.20
C LEU A 353 -69.16 -10.34 -3.90
N LYS A 354 -68.12 -10.21 -4.71
CA LYS A 354 -66.82 -10.86 -4.54
C LYS A 354 -65.99 -10.12 -3.50
N LYS A 355 -65.07 -10.86 -2.86
CA LYS A 355 -64.19 -10.32 -1.82
C LYS A 355 -63.23 -9.29 -2.40
N ALA A 356 -63.07 -8.16 -1.73
CA ALA A 356 -61.99 -7.23 -1.98
C ALA A 356 -60.67 -7.76 -1.40
N LYS A 357 -59.54 -7.19 -1.83
CA LYS A 357 -58.20 -7.49 -1.30
C LYS A 357 -57.57 -6.25 -0.71
N LYS A 358 -56.90 -6.36 0.44
CA LYS A 358 -56.06 -5.30 1.00
C LYS A 358 -54.82 -5.95 1.59
N LYS A 359 -53.64 -5.56 1.13
CA LYS A 359 -52.37 -6.15 1.58
C LYS A 359 -52.24 -5.96 3.10
N GLY A 360 -52.01 -7.05 3.83
CA GLY A 360 -51.85 -6.99 5.29
C GLY A 360 -53.16 -7.03 6.08
N TYR A 361 -54.32 -7.14 5.41
CA TYR A 361 -55.62 -7.21 6.08
C TYR A 361 -56.44 -8.40 5.59
N THR A 362 -57.30 -8.93 6.46
CA THR A 362 -58.32 -9.93 6.14
C THR A 362 -59.62 -9.21 5.83
N PHE A 363 -60.24 -9.57 4.70
CA PHE A 363 -61.55 -9.07 4.31
C PHE A 363 -62.67 -9.75 5.11
N GLU A 364 -63.38 -8.99 5.95
CA GLU A 364 -64.45 -9.49 6.82
C GLU A 364 -65.84 -9.44 6.15
N GLY A 365 -65.99 -8.63 5.10
CA GLY A 365 -67.22 -8.54 4.31
C GLY A 365 -67.55 -7.14 3.81
N TRP A 366 -68.59 -7.06 2.99
CA TRP A 366 -69.22 -5.81 2.59
C TRP A 366 -70.34 -5.44 3.55
N TYR A 367 -70.52 -4.15 3.81
CA TYR A 367 -71.54 -3.60 4.69
C TYR A 367 -72.23 -2.41 4.04
N LYS A 368 -73.50 -2.18 4.36
CA LYS A 368 -74.30 -1.09 3.77
C LYS A 368 -73.93 0.29 4.34
N GLU A 369 -73.22 0.33 5.45
CA GLU A 369 -72.82 1.58 6.12
C GLU A 369 -71.44 1.47 6.79
N SER A 370 -70.81 2.61 7.05
CA SER A 370 -69.49 2.71 7.68
C SER A 370 -69.45 2.23 9.14
N SER A 371 -70.61 2.07 9.79
CA SER A 371 -70.70 1.49 11.14
C SER A 371 -70.58 -0.05 11.17
N PHE A 372 -70.56 -0.69 10.00
CA PHE A 372 -70.37 -2.14 9.82
C PHE A 372 -71.35 -3.03 10.60
N LYS A 373 -72.63 -2.64 10.69
CA LYS A 373 -73.67 -3.40 11.39
C LYS A 373 -74.43 -4.32 10.44
N ASN A 374 -74.77 -3.84 9.25
CA ASN A 374 -75.57 -4.55 8.25
C ASN A 374 -74.69 -5.09 7.13
N ARG A 375 -74.35 -6.38 7.22
CA ARG A 375 -73.58 -7.07 6.18
C ARG A 375 -74.43 -7.27 4.92
N ILE A 376 -73.78 -7.15 3.76
CA ILE A 376 -74.39 -7.41 2.44
C ILE A 376 -73.49 -8.35 1.65
N THR A 377 -74.08 -9.39 1.05
CA THR A 377 -73.35 -10.37 0.21
C THR A 377 -73.88 -10.40 -1.22
N THR A 378 -75.11 -9.96 -1.43
CA THR A 378 -75.76 -9.91 -2.74
C THR A 378 -76.55 -8.61 -2.91
N ILE A 379 -76.74 -8.21 -4.17
CA ILE A 379 -77.70 -7.19 -4.59
C ILE A 379 -78.78 -7.92 -5.40
N PRO A 380 -79.97 -8.19 -4.83
CA PRO A 380 -81.01 -8.96 -5.50
C PRO A 380 -81.51 -8.29 -6.79
N LYS A 381 -81.91 -9.10 -7.77
CA LYS A 381 -82.66 -8.61 -8.96
C LYS A 381 -83.86 -7.79 -8.51
N GLY A 382 -84.13 -6.67 -9.18
CA GLY A 382 -85.18 -5.74 -8.80
C GLY A 382 -84.77 -4.64 -7.80
N SER A 383 -83.53 -4.66 -7.30
CA SER A 383 -83.00 -3.59 -6.44
C SER A 383 -83.01 -2.23 -7.16
N LYS A 384 -83.28 -1.16 -6.41
CA LYS A 384 -83.35 0.23 -6.93
C LYS A 384 -82.48 1.15 -6.07
N GLY A 385 -81.95 2.21 -6.69
CA GLY A 385 -81.22 3.29 -6.02
C GLY A 385 -79.69 3.11 -6.02
N ASN A 386 -78.96 4.23 -6.04
CA ASN A 386 -77.50 4.20 -5.92
C ASN A 386 -77.10 3.58 -4.58
N LEU A 387 -76.11 2.71 -4.58
CA LEU A 387 -75.64 2.00 -3.40
C LEU A 387 -74.23 2.45 -3.05
N THR A 388 -73.98 2.73 -1.77
CA THR A 388 -72.61 2.82 -1.23
C THR A 388 -72.40 1.64 -0.29
N ILE A 389 -71.36 0.84 -0.52
CA ILE A 389 -71.00 -0.29 0.33
C ILE A 389 -69.56 -0.18 0.81
N TYR A 390 -69.33 -0.62 2.04
CA TYR A 390 -68.11 -0.42 2.79
C TYR A 390 -67.42 -1.76 3.02
N ALA A 391 -66.14 -1.86 2.65
CA ALA A 391 -65.31 -3.02 2.97
C ALA A 391 -64.88 -2.96 4.44
N LYS A 392 -65.16 -4.03 5.20
CA LYS A 392 -64.63 -4.19 6.56
C LYS A 392 -63.33 -4.97 6.51
N TRP A 393 -62.30 -4.43 7.14
CA TRP A 393 -60.96 -5.00 7.21
C TRP A 393 -60.57 -5.32 8.64
N LYS A 394 -59.84 -6.42 8.81
CA LYS A 394 -59.19 -6.78 10.07
C LYS A 394 -57.68 -6.89 9.83
N ALA A 395 -56.87 -6.13 10.56
CA ALA A 395 -55.42 -6.20 10.43
C ALA A 395 -54.92 -7.63 10.65
N ASN A 396 -54.07 -8.11 9.77
CA ASN A 396 -53.47 -9.44 9.90
C ASN A 396 -52.48 -9.43 11.05
N LYS A 397 -52.41 -10.56 11.76
CA LYS A 397 -51.48 -10.75 12.87
C LYS A 397 -50.34 -11.66 12.48
N TYR A 398 -49.13 -11.38 12.94
CA TYR A 398 -47.97 -12.23 12.76
C TYR A 398 -47.18 -12.40 14.06
N THR A 399 -46.27 -13.37 14.06
CA THR A 399 -45.37 -13.66 15.19
C THR A 399 -43.93 -13.52 14.76
N VAL A 400 -43.10 -12.87 15.56
CA VAL A 400 -41.64 -12.85 15.38
C VAL A 400 -41.01 -13.85 16.33
N ARG A 401 -40.26 -14.81 15.77
CA ARG A 401 -39.56 -15.86 16.52
C ARG A 401 -38.05 -15.68 16.39
N PHE A 402 -37.36 -15.70 17.52
CA PHE A 402 -35.92 -15.44 17.58
C PHE A 402 -35.12 -16.73 17.72
N HIS A 403 -34.14 -16.90 16.84
CA HIS A 403 -33.22 -18.03 16.83
C HIS A 403 -31.83 -17.60 17.20
N GLY A 404 -31.25 -18.24 18.22
CA GLY A 404 -29.89 -17.95 18.67
C GLY A 404 -28.80 -18.28 17.64
N ASN A 405 -29.10 -19.09 16.62
CA ASN A 405 -28.22 -19.41 15.49
C ASN A 405 -26.79 -19.79 15.92
N LYS A 406 -26.64 -21.00 16.48
CA LYS A 406 -25.42 -21.50 17.14
C LYS A 406 -25.05 -20.75 18.44
N ALA A 407 -26.02 -20.07 19.06
CA ALA A 407 -25.86 -19.57 20.43
C ALA A 407 -25.52 -20.74 21.37
N THR A 408 -24.63 -20.48 22.32
CA THR A 408 -24.21 -21.46 23.33
C THR A 408 -25.02 -21.35 24.63
N SER A 409 -25.75 -20.25 24.82
CA SER A 409 -26.66 -20.03 25.94
C SER A 409 -27.62 -18.87 25.65
N GLY A 410 -28.62 -18.71 26.51
CA GLY A 410 -29.66 -17.69 26.42
C GLY A 410 -30.87 -18.15 25.60
N SER A 411 -32.01 -17.53 25.87
CA SER A 411 -33.28 -17.77 25.19
C SER A 411 -34.07 -16.46 25.11
N MET A 412 -35.01 -16.40 24.18
CA MET A 412 -35.87 -15.24 23.97
C MET A 412 -37.31 -15.69 23.73
N GLN A 413 -38.24 -14.99 24.36
CA GLN A 413 -39.66 -15.16 24.08
C GLN A 413 -40.01 -14.54 22.73
N GLU A 414 -40.90 -15.20 22.02
CA GLU A 414 -41.47 -14.69 20.77
C GLU A 414 -42.24 -13.38 21.01
N MET A 415 -42.44 -12.63 19.94
CA MET A 415 -43.37 -11.51 19.93
C MET A 415 -44.60 -11.97 19.15
N LYS A 416 -45.72 -12.21 19.84
CA LYS A 416 -46.95 -12.76 19.26
C LYS A 416 -47.97 -11.66 19.02
N ASN A 417 -48.90 -11.92 18.10
CA ASN A 417 -50.04 -11.04 17.80
C ASN A 417 -49.65 -9.63 17.34
N LEU A 418 -48.54 -9.50 16.62
CA LEU A 418 -48.14 -8.21 16.03
C LEU A 418 -49.09 -7.90 14.89
N GLU A 419 -49.72 -6.73 14.95
CA GLU A 419 -50.67 -6.28 13.95
C GLU A 419 -49.95 -5.60 12.79
N TYR A 420 -50.47 -5.79 11.59
CA TYR A 420 -50.04 -5.07 10.40
C TYR A 420 -50.37 -3.57 10.53
N ASP A 421 -49.50 -2.70 10.01
CA ASP A 421 -49.47 -1.23 10.15
C ASP A 421 -49.29 -0.69 11.58
N MET A 422 -48.69 -1.51 12.47
CA MET A 422 -48.30 -1.08 13.82
C MET A 422 -46.78 -1.21 14.01
N ASP A 423 -46.21 -0.22 14.71
CA ASP A 423 -44.79 -0.18 15.07
C ASP A 423 -44.50 -0.99 16.34
N TYR A 424 -43.42 -1.78 16.30
CA TYR A 424 -42.95 -2.56 17.45
C TYR A 424 -41.43 -2.48 17.58
N THR A 425 -40.90 -2.42 18.81
CA THR A 425 -39.45 -2.55 19.04
C THR A 425 -39.06 -4.02 19.25
N LEU A 426 -38.08 -4.52 18.49
CA LEU A 426 -37.53 -5.86 18.70
C LEU A 426 -37.03 -6.05 20.13
N ARG A 427 -37.20 -7.25 20.69
CA ARG A 427 -36.67 -7.56 22.03
C ARG A 427 -35.13 -7.47 22.03
N LYS A 428 -34.57 -6.96 23.13
CA LYS A 428 -33.11 -6.97 23.37
C LYS A 428 -32.59 -8.41 23.28
N ASN A 429 -31.55 -8.63 22.47
CA ASN A 429 -30.89 -9.92 22.37
C ASN A 429 -30.44 -10.43 23.75
N LYS A 430 -30.86 -11.66 24.09
CA LYS A 430 -30.43 -12.39 25.30
C LYS A 430 -29.57 -13.62 24.98
N PHE A 431 -29.42 -13.99 23.71
CA PHE A 431 -28.53 -15.08 23.32
C PHE A 431 -27.07 -14.68 23.54
N LYS A 432 -26.25 -15.67 23.87
CA LYS A 432 -24.80 -15.56 24.00
C LYS A 432 -24.15 -16.70 23.23
N ARG A 433 -23.11 -16.39 22.45
CA ARG A 433 -22.30 -17.38 21.75
C ARG A 433 -20.84 -17.25 22.21
N LYS A 434 -20.33 -18.28 22.90
CA LYS A 434 -18.99 -18.27 23.49
C LYS A 434 -17.91 -17.97 22.45
N GLY A 435 -17.18 -16.87 22.63
CA GLY A 435 -16.12 -16.42 21.70
C GLY A 435 -16.61 -15.57 20.52
N TYR A 436 -17.87 -15.12 20.55
CA TYR A 436 -18.49 -14.31 19.49
C TYR A 436 -19.30 -13.16 20.10
N LYS A 437 -19.42 -12.07 19.35
CA LYS A 437 -20.28 -10.92 19.64
C LYS A 437 -21.51 -10.94 18.75
N PHE A 438 -22.67 -10.62 19.33
CA PHE A 438 -23.88 -10.39 18.57
C PHE A 438 -23.70 -9.14 17.70
N VAL A 439 -24.06 -9.23 16.43
CA VAL A 439 -23.98 -8.13 15.47
C VAL A 439 -25.37 -7.58 15.18
N ARG A 440 -26.29 -8.47 14.78
CA ARG A 440 -27.64 -8.11 14.30
C ARG A 440 -28.51 -9.37 14.17
N TRP A 441 -29.81 -9.18 13.97
CA TRP A 441 -30.76 -10.17 13.49
C TRP A 441 -30.77 -10.25 11.96
N ASN A 442 -31.17 -11.40 11.42
CA ASN A 442 -31.38 -11.59 9.99
C ASN A 442 -32.56 -12.53 9.72
N THR A 443 -33.33 -12.30 8.65
CA THR A 443 -34.45 -13.19 8.28
C THR A 443 -34.02 -14.57 7.77
N LYS A 444 -32.72 -14.78 7.54
CA LYS A 444 -32.13 -16.07 7.16
C LYS A 444 -30.94 -16.42 8.06
N ALA A 445 -30.78 -17.71 8.34
CA ALA A 445 -29.73 -18.22 9.23
C ALA A 445 -28.31 -17.95 8.71
N ASP A 446 -28.11 -17.97 7.39
CA ASP A 446 -26.85 -17.72 6.69
C ASP A 446 -26.48 -16.22 6.60
N GLY A 447 -27.40 -15.32 6.97
CA GLY A 447 -27.20 -13.88 6.93
C GLY A 447 -27.52 -13.20 5.59
N SER A 448 -28.03 -13.94 4.59
CA SER A 448 -28.37 -13.40 3.27
C SER A 448 -29.72 -12.65 3.22
N GLY A 449 -30.52 -12.73 4.28
CA GLY A 449 -31.82 -12.08 4.38
C GLY A 449 -31.77 -10.61 4.80
N LYS A 450 -32.94 -10.04 5.12
CA LYS A 450 -33.07 -8.67 5.62
C LYS A 450 -32.50 -8.57 7.04
N LYS A 451 -31.82 -7.47 7.33
CA LYS A 451 -31.00 -7.26 8.53
C LYS A 451 -31.71 -6.31 9.48
N TYR A 452 -31.66 -6.60 10.78
CA TYR A 452 -32.21 -5.74 11.83
C TYR A 452 -31.25 -5.64 13.01
N GLY A 453 -31.00 -4.45 13.51
CA GLY A 453 -30.24 -4.16 14.71
C GLY A 453 -30.85 -4.73 15.98
N ASN A 454 -30.10 -4.64 17.07
CA ASN A 454 -30.62 -4.98 18.39
C ASN A 454 -31.60 -3.90 18.85
N LYS A 455 -32.81 -4.29 19.26
CA LYS A 455 -33.90 -3.35 19.60
C LYS A 455 -34.28 -2.39 18.46
N GLU A 456 -34.13 -2.80 17.22
CA GLU A 456 -34.63 -2.01 16.09
C GLU A 456 -36.16 -1.93 16.13
N GLU A 457 -36.72 -0.75 15.80
CA GLU A 457 -38.14 -0.57 15.53
C GLU A 457 -38.49 -1.21 14.18
N ILE A 458 -39.55 -2.00 14.18
CA ILE A 458 -39.98 -2.79 13.04
C ILE A 458 -41.46 -2.54 12.78
N GLU A 459 -41.82 -2.60 11.51
CA GLU A 459 -43.19 -2.54 11.03
C GLU A 459 -43.34 -3.58 9.92
N ASN A 460 -44.53 -4.15 9.78
CA ASN A 460 -44.94 -4.88 8.56
C ASN A 460 -44.00 -6.01 8.10
N LEU A 461 -43.48 -6.81 9.03
CA LEU A 461 -42.59 -7.94 8.69
C LEU A 461 -43.29 -9.06 7.90
N SER A 462 -44.62 -9.18 8.00
CA SER A 462 -45.40 -10.08 7.16
C SER A 462 -46.82 -9.56 6.95
N ALA A 463 -47.29 -9.61 5.70
CA ALA A 463 -48.67 -9.27 5.33
C ALA A 463 -49.66 -10.44 5.48
N LYS A 464 -49.17 -11.65 5.81
CA LYS A 464 -50.00 -12.86 5.88
C LYS A 464 -50.46 -13.11 7.33
N ASN A 465 -51.77 -13.28 7.52
CA ASN A 465 -52.34 -13.59 8.83
C ASN A 465 -51.82 -14.94 9.36
N GLY A 466 -51.43 -14.97 10.62
CA GLY A 466 -50.84 -16.13 11.30
C GLY A 466 -49.40 -16.46 10.89
N ALA A 467 -48.73 -15.62 10.11
CA ALA A 467 -47.35 -15.92 9.68
C ALA A 467 -46.35 -15.85 10.84
N VAL A 468 -45.33 -16.70 10.77
CA VAL A 468 -44.17 -16.66 11.69
C VAL A 468 -42.96 -16.15 10.91
N VAL A 469 -42.38 -15.04 11.37
CA VAL A 469 -41.15 -14.46 10.83
C VAL A 469 -39.99 -14.85 11.74
N ASP A 470 -39.08 -15.65 11.19
CA ASP A 470 -37.90 -16.11 11.90
C ASP A 470 -36.74 -15.12 11.79
N LEU A 471 -36.20 -14.69 12.93
CA LEU A 471 -35.01 -13.84 13.02
C LEU A 471 -33.86 -14.59 13.66
N TYR A 472 -32.76 -14.74 12.92
CA TYR A 472 -31.57 -15.46 13.31
C TYR A 472 -30.47 -14.50 13.75
N ALA A 473 -29.91 -14.73 14.95
CA ALA A 473 -28.78 -13.94 15.44
C ALA A 473 -27.56 -14.13 14.53
N GLN A 474 -26.93 -13.02 14.16
CA GLN A 474 -25.69 -12.99 13.39
C GLN A 474 -24.53 -12.60 14.30
N TRP A 475 -23.42 -13.32 14.17
CA TRP A 475 -22.33 -13.30 15.13
C TRP A 475 -21.01 -12.93 14.46
N SER A 476 -20.23 -12.05 15.09
CA SER A 476 -18.85 -11.76 14.71
C SER A 476 -17.89 -12.42 15.70
N ARG A 477 -16.77 -12.94 15.22
CA ARG A 477 -15.78 -13.64 16.05
C ARG A 477 -14.95 -12.67 16.86
N ASP A 478 -14.83 -12.92 18.16
CA ASP A 478 -13.87 -12.18 18.98
C ASP A 478 -12.43 -12.61 18.66
N THR A 479 -11.53 -11.63 18.60
CA THR A 479 -10.10 -11.86 18.48
C THR A 479 -9.42 -11.47 19.80
N TYR A 480 -8.64 -12.39 20.35
CA TYR A 480 -7.92 -12.23 21.61
C TYR A 480 -6.41 -12.04 21.36
N LYS A 481 -5.77 -11.26 22.23
CA LYS A 481 -4.32 -10.99 22.19
C LYS A 481 -3.57 -12.02 23.04
N ILE A 482 -2.39 -12.40 22.55
CA ILE A 482 -1.38 -13.12 23.31
C ILE A 482 -0.22 -12.18 23.59
N THR A 483 0.08 -11.98 24.87
CA THR A 483 1.20 -11.16 25.34
C THR A 483 2.30 -12.07 25.87
N TYR A 484 3.48 -12.03 25.25
CA TYR A 484 4.64 -12.75 25.74
C TYR A 484 5.55 -11.82 26.53
N LYS A 485 5.78 -12.14 27.79
CA LYS A 485 6.82 -11.55 28.64
C LYS A 485 8.06 -12.42 28.51
N THR A 486 8.90 -12.10 27.53
CA THR A 486 10.09 -12.90 27.18
C THR A 486 11.20 -12.84 28.23
N ASN A 487 11.10 -11.94 29.21
CA ASN A 487 12.04 -11.80 30.33
C ASN A 487 13.50 -11.76 29.85
N GLY A 488 13.77 -10.92 28.85
CA GLY A 488 15.10 -10.71 28.27
C GLY A 488 15.47 -11.65 27.11
N GLY A 489 14.53 -12.47 26.61
CA GLY A 489 14.69 -13.22 25.36
C GLY A 489 13.98 -12.59 24.16
N GLU A 490 14.22 -13.15 22.99
CA GLU A 490 13.62 -12.78 21.72
C GLU A 490 12.64 -13.87 21.25
N LEU A 491 11.49 -13.46 20.73
CA LEU A 491 10.49 -14.40 20.22
C LEU A 491 10.96 -15.00 18.89
N ALA A 492 10.64 -16.27 18.66
CA ALA A 492 10.84 -16.88 17.36
C ALA A 492 9.91 -16.28 16.31
N ASP A 493 10.36 -16.24 15.05
CA ASP A 493 9.57 -15.77 13.93
C ASP A 493 8.25 -16.53 13.77
N GLY A 494 7.21 -15.82 13.33
CA GLY A 494 5.86 -16.37 13.20
C GLY A 494 5.23 -16.81 14.53
N THR A 495 5.69 -16.30 15.68
CA THR A 495 5.00 -16.49 16.97
C THR A 495 3.62 -15.86 16.91
N ALA A 496 2.57 -16.66 17.16
CA ALA A 496 1.19 -16.18 17.17
C ALA A 496 0.95 -15.14 18.27
N LYS A 497 0.54 -13.93 17.89
CA LYS A 497 0.23 -12.80 18.80
C LYS A 497 -1.27 -12.57 18.99
N LYS A 498 -2.10 -13.22 18.18
CA LYS A 498 -3.56 -13.14 18.22
C LYS A 498 -4.15 -14.53 17.95
N TYR A 499 -5.32 -14.79 18.50
CA TYR A 499 -6.09 -16.02 18.26
C TYR A 499 -7.58 -15.77 18.50
N ASN A 500 -8.43 -16.72 18.13
CA ASN A 500 -9.85 -16.71 18.42
C ASN A 500 -10.33 -18.11 18.83
N VAL A 501 -11.61 -18.23 19.19
CA VAL A 501 -12.20 -19.49 19.67
C VAL A 501 -12.11 -20.64 18.66
N ASP A 502 -12.08 -20.32 17.35
CA ASP A 502 -11.99 -21.33 16.27
C ASP A 502 -10.54 -21.70 15.91
N THR A 503 -9.55 -20.95 16.41
CA THR A 503 -8.14 -21.18 16.11
C THR A 503 -7.76 -22.60 16.55
N ARG A 504 -7.19 -23.39 15.63
CA ARG A 504 -6.73 -24.75 15.90
C ARG A 504 -5.69 -24.74 17.02
N THR A 505 -5.62 -25.82 17.80
CA THR A 505 -4.61 -25.97 18.85
C THR A 505 -3.21 -25.78 18.27
N PHE A 506 -2.39 -24.93 18.89
CA PHE A 506 -1.01 -24.70 18.45
C PHE A 506 -0.03 -24.68 19.63
N LYS A 507 1.18 -25.19 19.38
CA LYS A 507 2.28 -25.18 20.36
C LYS A 507 2.91 -23.79 20.42
N LEU A 508 3.28 -23.37 21.63
CA LEU A 508 4.02 -22.13 21.82
C LEU A 508 5.45 -22.32 21.32
N LYS A 509 5.90 -21.41 20.45
CA LYS A 509 7.26 -21.46 19.91
C LYS A 509 8.28 -21.16 21.01
N THR A 510 9.45 -21.79 20.90
CA THR A 510 10.57 -21.57 21.83
C THR A 510 11.26 -20.25 21.50
N PRO A 511 11.31 -19.28 22.43
CA PRO A 511 12.11 -18.07 22.24
C PRO A 511 13.61 -18.37 22.39
N VAL A 512 14.45 -17.43 21.99
CA VAL A 512 15.91 -17.52 22.15
C VAL A 512 16.40 -16.47 23.14
N ARG A 513 17.41 -16.81 23.94
CA ARG A 513 18.12 -15.86 24.80
C ARG A 513 19.56 -16.31 24.93
N TYR A 514 20.48 -15.56 24.35
CA TYR A 514 21.88 -15.94 24.27
C TYR A 514 22.50 -16.12 25.67
N GLY A 515 23.14 -17.26 25.93
CA GLY A 515 23.71 -17.60 27.24
C GLY A 515 22.72 -18.13 28.29
N TYR A 516 21.46 -18.38 27.91
CA TYR A 516 20.43 -18.95 28.77
C TYR A 516 19.75 -20.15 28.09
N THR A 517 19.27 -21.10 28.89
CA THR A 517 18.47 -22.24 28.45
C THR A 517 17.01 -21.97 28.75
N PHE A 518 16.14 -22.05 27.73
CA PHE A 518 14.70 -21.90 27.89
C PHE A 518 14.12 -23.07 28.70
N LYS A 519 13.37 -22.78 29.76
CA LYS A 519 12.74 -23.78 30.64
C LYS A 519 11.22 -23.87 30.47
N GLY A 520 10.65 -23.12 29.53
CA GLY A 520 9.22 -23.16 29.18
C GLY A 520 8.51 -21.81 29.35
N TRP A 521 7.30 -21.78 28.81
CA TRP A 521 6.33 -20.71 29.02
C TRP A 521 5.47 -21.01 30.26
N TYR A 522 5.07 -19.97 30.97
CA TYR A 522 4.29 -20.06 32.20
C TYR A 522 3.14 -19.04 32.18
N LYS A 523 2.02 -19.36 32.83
CA LYS A 523 0.84 -18.48 32.89
C LYS A 523 0.95 -17.38 33.96
N ASP A 524 1.90 -17.50 34.88
CA ASP A 524 2.10 -16.61 36.01
C ASP A 524 3.53 -16.05 36.05
N LYS A 525 3.67 -14.83 36.60
CA LYS A 525 4.96 -14.13 36.71
C LYS A 525 6.00 -14.91 37.53
N LYS A 526 5.57 -15.68 38.55
CA LYS A 526 6.43 -16.52 39.39
C LYS A 526 6.92 -17.79 38.68
N CYS A 527 6.44 -18.06 37.46
CA CYS A 527 6.79 -19.20 36.62
C CYS A 527 6.58 -20.56 37.32
N THR A 528 5.37 -20.76 37.85
CA THR A 528 4.94 -21.99 38.54
C THR A 528 3.98 -22.85 37.71
N ARG A 529 3.14 -22.23 36.87
CA ARG A 529 2.14 -22.90 36.03
C ARG A 529 2.57 -23.00 34.58
N ARG A 530 3.29 -24.07 34.23
CA ARG A 530 3.83 -24.31 32.87
C ARG A 530 2.71 -24.45 31.83
N VAL A 531 2.97 -23.95 30.62
CA VAL A 531 2.10 -24.07 29.45
C VAL A 531 2.95 -24.32 28.19
N THR A 532 2.48 -25.21 27.33
CA THR A 532 3.20 -25.59 26.10
C THR A 532 2.40 -25.30 24.84
N GLN A 533 1.08 -25.06 24.96
CA GLN A 533 0.17 -24.86 23.83
C GLN A 533 -1.06 -24.06 24.22
N VAL A 534 -1.72 -23.46 23.23
CA VAL A 534 -3.07 -22.90 23.34
C VAL A 534 -4.03 -23.88 22.67
N LYS A 535 -5.04 -24.37 23.39
CA LYS A 535 -6.03 -25.35 22.89
C LYS A 535 -7.14 -24.65 22.11
N LYS A 536 -7.70 -25.30 21.08
CA LYS A 536 -8.92 -24.86 20.40
C LYS A 536 -10.04 -24.60 21.41
N GLY A 537 -10.83 -23.54 21.20
CA GLY A 537 -11.91 -23.15 22.12
C GLY A 537 -11.47 -22.30 23.32
N THR A 538 -10.17 -22.03 23.47
CA THR A 538 -9.68 -21.06 24.49
C THR A 538 -10.25 -19.68 24.17
N ILE A 539 -10.59 -18.91 25.21
CA ILE A 539 -11.13 -17.55 25.09
C ILE A 539 -10.40 -16.59 26.05
N GLY A 540 -10.47 -15.29 25.76
CA GLY A 540 -9.89 -14.23 26.59
C GLY A 540 -8.43 -13.91 26.23
N ASN A 541 -7.93 -12.76 26.66
CA ASN A 541 -6.52 -12.42 26.42
C ASN A 541 -5.59 -13.31 27.26
N LEU A 542 -4.46 -13.72 26.68
CA LEU A 542 -3.47 -14.57 27.33
C LEU A 542 -2.18 -13.77 27.60
N THR A 543 -1.54 -14.07 28.72
CA THR A 543 -0.17 -13.61 29.01
C THR A 543 0.70 -14.81 29.37
N PHE A 544 1.87 -14.91 28.75
CA PHE A 544 2.85 -15.97 29.02
C PHE A 544 4.20 -15.40 29.40
N TYR A 545 4.84 -15.99 30.41
CA TYR A 545 6.13 -15.59 30.95
C TYR A 545 7.19 -16.65 30.63
N ALA A 546 8.31 -16.23 30.05
CA ALA A 546 9.43 -17.13 29.76
C ALA A 546 10.27 -17.37 31.02
N LYS A 547 10.58 -18.63 31.33
CA LYS A 547 11.55 -19.00 32.37
C LYS A 547 12.88 -19.36 31.72
N TRP A 548 13.95 -18.81 32.27
CA TRP A 548 15.31 -19.00 31.78
C TRP A 548 16.21 -19.57 32.88
N GLN A 549 17.10 -20.49 32.51
CA GLN A 549 18.21 -20.92 33.35
C GLN A 549 19.51 -20.34 32.78
N ILE A 550 20.34 -19.71 33.60
CA ILE A 550 21.68 -19.26 33.18
C ILE A 550 22.51 -20.49 32.76
N ASN A 551 23.18 -20.40 31.61
CA ASN A 551 24.06 -21.47 31.14
C ASN A 551 25.36 -21.50 31.94
N LYS A 552 25.81 -22.70 32.27
CA LYS A 552 27.09 -22.95 32.92
C LYS A 552 28.04 -23.62 31.94
N TYR A 553 29.33 -23.32 32.01
CA TYR A 553 30.37 -23.97 31.22
C TYR A 553 31.60 -24.25 32.09
N LYS A 554 32.53 -25.04 31.56
CA LYS A 554 33.73 -25.51 32.25
C LYS A 554 34.97 -25.05 31.51
N ILE A 555 36.04 -24.69 32.21
CA ILE A 555 37.35 -24.38 31.60
C ILE A 555 38.35 -25.45 32.00
N LYS A 556 39.00 -26.04 30.99
CA LYS A 556 40.08 -27.02 31.15
C LYS A 556 41.35 -26.45 30.52
N TYR A 557 42.48 -26.61 31.19
CA TYR A 557 43.79 -26.25 30.63
C TYR A 557 44.48 -27.47 30.04
N ASP A 558 45.13 -27.30 28.90
CA ASP A 558 45.95 -28.29 28.22
C ASP A 558 47.34 -27.69 27.96
N GLY A 559 48.39 -28.35 28.47
CA GLY A 559 49.76 -27.87 28.35
C GLY A 559 50.32 -27.88 26.92
N ASN A 560 49.62 -28.52 25.97
CA ASN A 560 49.89 -28.50 24.53
C ASN A 560 51.37 -28.68 24.16
N GLY A 561 51.89 -29.88 24.42
CA GLY A 561 53.31 -30.19 24.21
C GLY A 561 54.23 -29.71 25.32
N ALA A 562 53.67 -29.26 26.46
CA ALA A 562 54.41 -29.10 27.70
C ALA A 562 55.15 -30.39 28.08
N THR A 563 56.37 -30.22 28.57
CA THR A 563 57.25 -31.32 28.98
C THR A 563 57.17 -31.61 30.48
N SER A 564 56.62 -30.67 31.26
CA SER A 564 56.37 -30.85 32.70
C SER A 564 55.32 -29.85 33.21
N GLY A 565 54.90 -30.05 34.46
CA GLY A 565 53.88 -29.23 35.12
C GLY A 565 52.46 -29.73 34.88
N SER A 566 51.55 -29.33 35.76
CA SER A 566 50.13 -29.63 35.67
C SER A 566 49.31 -28.51 36.29
N MET A 567 48.05 -28.41 35.89
CA MET A 567 47.10 -27.46 36.46
C MET A 567 45.86 -28.21 36.93
N LYS A 568 45.36 -27.88 38.12
CA LYS A 568 44.07 -28.41 38.58
C LYS A 568 42.98 -27.99 37.59
N GLY A 569 42.17 -28.95 37.17
CA GLY A 569 41.21 -28.76 36.08
C GLY A 569 39.81 -28.38 36.56
N VAL A 570 39.12 -27.63 35.70
CA VAL A 570 37.67 -27.38 35.68
C VAL A 570 37.15 -26.32 36.65
N SER A 571 37.26 -25.06 36.25
CA SER A 571 36.45 -23.97 36.82
C SER A 571 35.05 -24.00 36.20
N VAL A 572 34.00 -24.04 37.03
CA VAL A 572 32.61 -23.89 36.57
C VAL A 572 32.28 -22.41 36.47
N CYS A 573 32.11 -21.94 35.24
CA CYS A 573 31.78 -20.57 34.94
C CYS A 573 30.28 -20.43 34.63
N GLN A 574 29.69 -19.31 35.02
CA GLN A 574 28.34 -18.91 34.65
C GLN A 574 28.40 -17.86 33.55
N TYR A 575 27.52 -17.98 32.56
CA TYR A 575 27.35 -16.96 31.54
C TYR A 575 26.98 -15.60 32.19
N GLY A 576 27.64 -14.53 31.75
CA GLY A 576 27.47 -13.17 32.25
C GLY A 576 28.28 -12.82 33.50
N LYS A 577 29.12 -13.73 33.99
CA LYS A 577 30.07 -13.47 35.09
C LYS A 577 31.51 -13.42 34.58
N THR A 578 32.34 -12.63 35.25
CA THR A 578 33.77 -12.50 34.95
C THR A 578 34.56 -13.48 35.84
N TYR A 579 35.60 -14.08 35.29
CA TYR A 579 36.48 -15.03 36.00
C TYR A 579 37.93 -14.77 35.61
N THR A 580 38.85 -14.75 36.56
CA THR A 580 40.29 -14.64 36.29
C THR A 580 40.87 -16.02 35.95
N LEU A 581 41.64 -16.12 34.86
CA LEU A 581 42.35 -17.34 34.50
C LEU A 581 43.40 -17.69 35.58
N THR A 582 43.62 -18.97 35.83
CA THR A 582 44.71 -19.41 36.71
C THR A 582 46.05 -19.22 36.00
N LYS A 583 47.03 -18.64 36.69
CA LYS A 583 48.40 -18.48 36.16
C LYS A 583 49.02 -19.82 35.77
N ASN A 584 49.73 -19.84 34.63
CA ASN A 584 50.30 -21.03 34.03
C ASN A 584 51.30 -21.74 34.96
N LYS A 585 51.20 -23.07 35.04
CA LYS A 585 52.14 -23.95 35.75
C LYS A 585 52.83 -24.97 34.83
N PHE A 586 52.44 -25.03 33.55
CA PHE A 586 53.14 -25.86 32.57
C PHE A 586 54.49 -25.27 32.22
N LYS A 587 55.43 -26.15 31.90
CA LYS A 587 56.74 -25.78 31.36
C LYS A 587 56.97 -26.60 30.11
N ARG A 588 57.45 -25.95 29.05
CA ARG A 588 57.89 -26.62 27.82
C ARG A 588 59.36 -26.31 27.61
N THR A 589 60.18 -27.35 27.74
CA THR A 589 61.62 -27.26 27.69
C THR A 589 62.10 -26.64 26.36
N GLY A 590 62.82 -25.52 26.42
CA GLY A 590 63.31 -24.82 25.22
C GLY A 590 62.34 -23.78 24.62
N TYR A 591 61.20 -23.55 25.26
CA TYR A 591 60.15 -22.64 24.80
C TYR A 591 59.79 -21.61 25.89
N VAL A 592 59.19 -20.50 25.48
CA VAL A 592 58.57 -19.48 26.33
C VAL A 592 57.05 -19.62 26.22
N PHE A 593 56.35 -19.54 27.36
CA PHE A 593 54.88 -19.53 27.40
C PHE A 593 54.38 -18.16 26.97
N GLU A 594 53.55 -18.11 25.95
CA GLU A 594 53.00 -16.85 25.43
C GLU A 594 51.60 -16.55 25.98
N GLY A 595 50.81 -17.59 26.26
CA GLY A 595 49.43 -17.45 26.69
C GLY A 595 48.59 -18.68 26.35
N TRP A 596 47.28 -18.53 26.42
CA TRP A 596 46.29 -19.57 26.20
C TRP A 596 45.55 -19.36 24.88
N ASN A 597 45.16 -20.44 24.19
CA ASN A 597 44.33 -20.35 22.99
C ASN A 597 43.17 -21.34 23.01
N THR A 598 42.00 -20.96 22.47
CA THR A 598 40.84 -21.86 22.39
C THR A 598 40.99 -23.01 21.38
N LYS A 599 42.05 -22.99 20.55
CA LYS A 599 42.42 -24.07 19.63
C LYS A 599 43.88 -24.47 19.80
N LYS A 600 44.15 -25.77 19.68
CA LYS A 600 45.49 -26.37 19.82
C LYS A 600 46.54 -25.75 18.89
N ASN A 601 46.13 -25.35 17.68
CA ASN A 601 46.99 -24.77 16.64
C ASN A 601 47.18 -23.25 16.72
N GLY A 602 46.66 -22.58 17.76
CA GLY A 602 46.79 -21.13 17.92
C GLY A 602 45.84 -20.27 17.07
N LYS A 603 44.97 -20.87 16.24
CA LYS A 603 44.00 -20.13 15.39
C LYS A 603 42.65 -19.85 16.08
N GLY A 604 42.59 -20.00 17.39
CA GLY A 604 41.43 -19.64 18.22
C GLY A 604 41.63 -18.27 18.88
N ASP A 605 40.75 -17.96 19.82
CA ASP A 605 40.87 -16.76 20.65
C ASP A 605 42.05 -16.92 21.60
N PHE A 606 42.90 -15.90 21.67
CA PHE A 606 44.07 -15.84 22.53
C PHE A 606 43.70 -15.14 23.85
N TYR A 607 44.27 -15.64 24.95
CA TYR A 607 44.15 -15.04 26.27
C TYR A 607 45.51 -14.98 26.97
N GLU A 608 45.78 -13.86 27.65
CA GLU A 608 47.00 -13.66 28.43
C GLU A 608 47.01 -14.52 29.71
N ASP A 609 48.19 -14.68 30.31
CA ASP A 609 48.30 -15.43 31.55
C ASP A 609 47.67 -14.67 32.73
N GLY A 610 46.62 -15.24 33.31
CA GLY A 610 45.89 -14.59 34.39
C GLY A 610 44.83 -13.58 33.95
N GLU A 611 44.44 -13.56 32.67
CA GLU A 611 43.43 -12.62 32.14
C GLU A 611 42.03 -12.81 32.77
N ASP A 612 41.30 -11.71 32.95
CA ASP A 612 39.87 -11.71 33.29
C ASP A 612 39.00 -12.00 32.06
N ILE A 613 38.36 -13.15 32.06
CA ILE A 613 37.54 -13.63 30.95
C ILE A 613 36.05 -13.55 31.26
N ARG A 614 35.24 -13.39 30.21
CA ARG A 614 33.77 -13.39 30.29
C ARG A 614 33.18 -14.04 29.04
N ASN A 615 32.18 -14.91 29.22
CA ASN A 615 31.38 -15.47 28.13
C ASN A 615 32.13 -16.28 27.05
N ILE A 616 33.22 -16.97 27.39
CA ILE A 616 34.00 -17.79 26.42
C ILE A 616 33.11 -18.79 25.65
N THR A 617 32.02 -19.26 26.25
CA THR A 617 30.96 -19.91 25.47
C THR A 617 29.57 -19.67 26.06
N ALA A 618 28.57 -19.58 25.19
CA ALA A 618 27.17 -19.55 25.57
C ALA A 618 26.53 -20.94 25.69
N LYS A 619 27.22 -22.02 25.31
CA LYS A 619 26.68 -23.38 25.32
C LYS A 619 26.66 -23.95 26.74
N ASN A 620 25.48 -24.34 27.23
CA ASN A 620 25.33 -24.96 28.55
C ASN A 620 26.04 -26.32 28.62
N GLY A 621 26.75 -26.57 29.71
CA GLY A 621 27.49 -27.81 29.97
C GLY A 621 28.79 -27.98 29.19
N LYS A 622 29.13 -27.07 28.26
CA LYS A 622 30.32 -27.21 27.41
C LYS A 622 31.60 -27.06 28.25
N THR A 623 32.59 -27.90 27.99
CA THR A 623 33.96 -27.69 28.46
C THR A 623 34.77 -27.03 27.35
N VAL A 624 35.31 -25.84 27.62
CA VAL A 624 36.25 -25.16 26.74
C VAL A 624 37.65 -25.54 27.19
N THR A 625 38.46 -26.04 26.26
CA THR A 625 39.86 -26.36 26.52
C THR A 625 40.71 -25.20 26.03
N LEU A 626 41.54 -24.66 26.93
CA LEU A 626 42.54 -23.65 26.64
C LEU A 626 43.90 -24.32 26.50
N TYR A 627 44.51 -24.19 25.33
CA TYR A 627 45.78 -24.81 24.96
C TYR A 627 46.91 -23.81 25.13
N ALA A 628 47.93 -24.17 25.88
CA ALA A 628 49.14 -23.35 26.03
C ALA A 628 49.78 -23.08 24.66
N GLN A 629 50.13 -21.82 24.41
CA GLN A 629 50.89 -21.40 23.23
C GLN A 629 52.33 -21.10 23.64
N TRP A 630 53.24 -21.50 22.75
CA TRP A 630 54.67 -21.56 23.05
C TRP A 630 55.48 -20.99 21.90
N SER A 631 56.40 -20.07 22.17
CA SER A 631 57.42 -19.61 21.21
C SER A 631 58.76 -20.29 21.52
N LYS A 632 59.62 -20.50 20.52
CA LYS A 632 60.95 -21.07 20.78
C LYS A 632 61.79 -20.02 21.51
N LYS A 633 62.45 -20.42 22.61
CA LYS A 633 63.39 -19.52 23.30
C LYS A 633 64.67 -19.40 22.48
N GLN A 634 64.93 -18.21 21.95
CA GLN A 634 66.17 -17.88 21.25
C GLN A 634 67.29 -17.59 22.27
N TYR A 635 68.48 -18.13 22.02
CA TYR A 635 69.71 -17.84 22.74
C TYR A 635 70.62 -17.00 21.84
N THR A 636 71.34 -16.04 22.42
CA THR A 636 72.16 -15.09 21.66
C THR A 636 73.64 -15.46 21.69
N ILE A 637 74.35 -15.12 20.62
CA ILE A 637 75.80 -15.21 20.51
C ILE A 637 76.31 -13.80 20.21
N LYS A 638 77.13 -13.25 21.11
CA LYS A 638 77.81 -11.96 20.92
C LYS A 638 79.27 -12.21 20.62
N TYR A 639 79.78 -11.68 19.51
CA TYR A 639 81.19 -11.78 19.15
C TYR A 639 81.94 -10.50 19.54
N VAL A 640 83.08 -10.65 20.20
CA VAL A 640 84.03 -9.59 20.52
C VAL A 640 85.21 -9.77 19.59
N LEU A 641 85.28 -8.92 18.56
CA LEU A 641 86.19 -9.07 17.43
C LEU A 641 87.49 -8.29 17.56
N ASP A 642 87.56 -7.30 18.46
CA ASP A 642 88.73 -6.42 18.64
C ASP A 642 89.21 -5.81 17.30
N GLY A 643 88.31 -5.14 16.58
CA GLY A 643 88.60 -4.52 15.27
C GLY A 643 88.63 -5.47 14.06
N GLY A 644 88.40 -6.77 14.25
CA GLY A 644 88.19 -7.72 13.14
C GLY A 644 86.76 -7.74 12.58
N THR A 645 86.55 -8.56 11.56
CA THR A 645 85.25 -8.85 10.93
C THR A 645 84.81 -10.29 11.20
N ILE A 646 83.48 -10.48 11.29
CA ILE A 646 82.86 -11.78 11.52
C ILE A 646 82.46 -12.43 10.18
N SER A 647 82.67 -13.74 10.04
CA SER A 647 82.13 -14.50 8.91
C SER A 647 80.60 -14.50 8.93
N SER A 648 79.98 -14.39 7.75
CA SER A 648 78.51 -14.51 7.59
C SER A 648 77.97 -15.88 7.99
N GLU A 649 78.83 -16.91 8.07
CA GLU A 649 78.48 -18.25 8.54
C GLU A 649 78.25 -18.33 10.06
N ASN A 650 78.73 -17.34 10.82
CA ASN A 650 78.59 -17.32 12.27
C ASN A 650 77.26 -16.63 12.67
N PRO A 651 76.28 -17.38 13.21
CA PRO A 651 75.00 -16.79 13.59
C PRO A 651 75.11 -15.95 14.86
N THR A 652 74.21 -14.98 15.02
CA THR A 652 74.07 -14.14 16.22
C THR A 652 73.03 -14.68 17.21
N GLY A 653 72.27 -15.71 16.82
CA GLY A 653 71.32 -16.38 17.68
C GLY A 653 71.02 -17.80 17.23
N TYR A 654 70.54 -18.63 18.15
CA TYR A 654 70.23 -20.02 17.91
C TYR A 654 69.14 -20.53 18.87
N TYR A 655 68.56 -21.68 18.55
CA TYR A 655 67.56 -22.37 19.36
C TYR A 655 68.13 -23.68 19.91
N TYR A 656 67.46 -24.26 20.90
CA TYR A 656 67.92 -25.53 21.48
C TYR A 656 67.98 -26.67 20.45
N ASP A 657 67.16 -26.62 19.39
CA ASP A 657 67.09 -27.63 18.33
C ASP A 657 67.88 -27.26 17.08
N THR A 658 68.53 -26.08 17.05
CA THR A 658 69.47 -25.71 15.98
C THR A 658 70.57 -26.78 15.88
N PRO A 659 70.89 -27.27 14.67
CA PRO A 659 72.02 -28.17 14.46
C PRO A 659 73.32 -27.60 15.04
N THR A 660 74.29 -28.47 15.32
CA THR A 660 75.58 -28.04 15.89
C THR A 660 76.22 -26.97 14.99
N ILE A 661 76.46 -25.78 15.55
CA ILE A 661 77.08 -24.65 14.85
C ILE A 661 78.59 -24.83 14.93
N GLN A 662 79.26 -24.92 13.78
CA GLN A 662 80.71 -24.79 13.68
C GLN A 662 81.05 -23.30 13.59
N LEU A 663 81.99 -22.83 14.41
CA LEU A 663 82.36 -21.42 14.41
C LEU A 663 83.44 -21.17 13.36
N ALA A 664 83.07 -20.47 12.30
CA ALA A 664 83.99 -20.05 11.24
C ALA A 664 85.02 -19.05 11.78
N ALA A 665 86.20 -19.02 11.16
CA ALA A 665 87.25 -18.07 11.53
C ALA A 665 86.78 -16.62 11.32
N ALA A 666 87.19 -15.71 12.21
CA ALA A 666 87.09 -14.28 11.96
C ALA A 666 88.31 -13.81 11.14
N ALA A 667 88.18 -12.67 10.46
CA ALA A 667 89.28 -12.02 9.76
C ALA A 667 89.67 -10.69 10.44
N LYS A 668 90.96 -10.36 10.43
CA LYS A 668 91.49 -9.06 10.85
C LYS A 668 92.78 -8.84 10.06
N GLU A 669 92.81 -7.81 9.21
CA GLU A 669 93.94 -7.55 8.31
C GLU A 669 95.25 -7.43 9.08
N GLY A 670 96.30 -8.13 8.62
CA GLY A 670 97.60 -8.15 9.28
C GLY A 670 97.66 -8.92 10.61
N TYR A 671 96.61 -9.67 10.96
CA TYR A 671 96.59 -10.58 12.10
C TYR A 671 96.17 -12.01 11.69
N THR A 672 96.76 -13.00 12.35
CA THR A 672 96.37 -14.40 12.23
C THR A 672 95.33 -14.74 13.31
N PHE A 673 94.16 -15.24 12.91
CA PHE A 673 93.14 -15.74 13.83
C PHE A 673 93.61 -17.01 14.57
N LYS A 674 93.52 -17.02 15.90
CA LYS A 674 93.94 -18.15 16.76
C LYS A 674 92.77 -18.94 17.36
N GLY A 675 91.54 -18.53 17.11
CA GLY A 675 90.32 -19.22 17.54
C GLY A 675 89.38 -18.34 18.34
N TRP A 676 88.18 -18.88 18.60
CA TRP A 676 87.17 -18.31 19.49
C TRP A 676 87.36 -18.80 20.92
N TYR A 677 87.10 -17.92 21.88
CA TYR A 677 87.20 -18.23 23.30
C TYR A 677 85.95 -17.74 24.05
N THR A 678 85.53 -18.44 25.10
CA THR A 678 84.36 -18.04 25.89
C THR A 678 84.69 -17.02 26.99
N ASP A 679 85.96 -16.65 27.13
CA ASP A 679 86.46 -15.68 28.11
C ASP A 679 87.49 -14.74 27.47
N SER A 680 87.59 -13.52 28.00
CA SER A 680 88.51 -12.49 27.52
C SER A 680 89.98 -12.77 27.83
N ALA A 681 90.28 -13.70 28.75
CA ALA A 681 91.65 -14.13 29.04
C ALA A 681 92.15 -15.22 28.07
N PHE A 682 91.31 -15.61 27.11
CA PHE A 682 91.59 -16.62 26.09
C PHE A 682 92.03 -17.98 26.65
N LYS A 683 91.42 -18.42 27.76
CA LYS A 683 91.70 -19.71 28.40
C LYS A 683 90.83 -20.85 27.83
N ASN A 684 89.57 -20.58 27.55
CA ASN A 684 88.58 -21.59 27.16
C ASN A 684 88.25 -21.49 25.67
N LYS A 685 89.00 -22.23 24.85
CA LYS A 685 88.78 -22.26 23.40
C LYS A 685 87.48 -23.00 23.06
N ILE A 686 86.72 -22.46 22.10
CA ILE A 686 85.51 -23.06 21.57
C ILE A 686 85.58 -23.09 20.04
N THR A 687 85.19 -24.23 19.45
CA THR A 687 85.14 -24.41 17.99
C THR A 687 83.73 -24.66 17.49
N LYS A 688 82.81 -25.08 18.36
CA LYS A 688 81.43 -25.38 18.02
C LYS A 688 80.46 -25.21 19.18
N ILE A 689 79.21 -24.88 18.87
CA ILE A 689 78.09 -24.88 19.82
C ILE A 689 77.22 -26.10 19.49
N LYS A 690 77.16 -27.08 20.40
CA LYS A 690 76.44 -28.35 20.19
C LYS A 690 74.92 -28.15 20.18
N LYS A 691 74.20 -28.91 19.34
CA LYS A 691 72.73 -29.03 19.42
C LYS A 691 72.29 -29.35 20.86
N GLY A 692 71.22 -28.72 21.33
CA GLY A 692 70.70 -28.87 22.70
C GLY A 692 71.25 -27.85 23.69
N THR A 693 72.22 -27.01 23.32
CA THR A 693 72.75 -25.95 24.19
C THR A 693 71.68 -24.88 24.45
N ARG A 694 71.63 -24.38 25.70
CA ARG A 694 70.57 -23.46 26.18
C ARG A 694 71.13 -22.30 26.98
N LYS A 695 72.16 -21.64 26.46
CA LYS A 695 72.78 -20.49 27.12
C LYS A 695 73.23 -19.43 26.12
N ASN A 696 73.23 -18.17 26.55
CA ASN A 696 73.83 -17.13 25.74
C ASN A 696 75.35 -17.27 25.75
N TYR A 697 75.99 -16.90 24.65
CA TYR A 697 77.45 -16.88 24.52
C TYR A 697 77.93 -15.45 24.30
N LYS A 698 79.08 -15.14 24.89
CA LYS A 698 79.94 -14.01 24.52
C LYS A 698 81.30 -14.60 24.13
N LEU A 699 81.66 -14.51 22.86
CA LEU A 699 82.83 -15.16 22.27
C LEU A 699 83.88 -14.13 21.88
N TYR A 700 85.14 -14.39 22.20
CA TYR A 700 86.27 -13.49 21.99
C TYR A 700 87.19 -14.05 20.91
N ALA A 701 87.46 -13.27 19.87
CA ALA A 701 88.44 -13.60 18.84
C ALA A 701 89.86 -13.38 19.39
N LYS A 702 90.72 -14.41 19.31
CA LYS A 702 92.14 -14.26 19.63
C LYS A 702 92.94 -13.99 18.38
N TRP A 703 93.77 -12.96 18.41
CA TRP A 703 94.61 -12.54 17.28
C TRP A 703 96.10 -12.69 17.60
N LYS A 704 96.91 -13.06 16.60
CA LYS A 704 98.37 -12.95 16.64
C LYS A 704 98.78 -11.97 15.54
N ILE A 705 99.51 -10.91 15.89
CA ILE A 705 100.03 -9.96 14.89
C ILE A 705 100.93 -10.68 13.89
N ASN A 706 100.76 -10.40 12.60
CA ASN A 706 101.57 -11.00 11.55
C ASN A 706 102.94 -10.33 11.51
N THR A 707 103.98 -11.12 11.26
CA THR A 707 105.35 -10.62 11.07
C THR A 707 105.84 -10.94 9.67
N TYR A 708 106.70 -10.12 9.07
CA TYR A 708 107.34 -10.36 7.78
C TYR A 708 108.82 -9.97 7.84
N ASN A 709 109.61 -10.38 6.85
CA ASN A 709 111.01 -10.02 6.70
C ASN A 709 111.18 -9.12 5.47
N ILE A 710 112.07 -8.14 5.54
CA ILE A 710 112.48 -7.29 4.42
C ILE A 710 113.88 -7.72 3.99
N VAL A 711 114.04 -8.11 2.74
CA VAL A 711 115.32 -8.49 2.13
C VAL A 711 115.61 -7.53 0.99
N PHE A 712 116.85 -7.08 0.88
CA PHE A 712 117.27 -6.16 -0.18
C PHE A 712 117.92 -6.95 -1.31
N ASP A 713 117.53 -6.64 -2.54
CA ASP A 713 118.07 -7.20 -3.76
C ASP A 713 118.76 -6.07 -4.53
N GLY A 714 120.06 -6.24 -4.81
CA GLY A 714 120.87 -5.22 -5.50
C GLY A 714 120.43 -4.96 -6.94
N ASN A 715 119.59 -5.82 -7.54
CA ASN A 715 118.92 -5.63 -8.83
C ASN A 715 119.85 -5.12 -9.95
N GLY A 716 120.82 -5.97 -10.32
CA GLY A 716 121.86 -5.62 -11.30
C GLY A 716 123.05 -4.85 -10.72
N ALA A 717 123.14 -4.71 -9.39
CA ALA A 717 124.33 -4.22 -8.71
C ALA A 717 125.56 -5.09 -9.02
N THR A 718 126.70 -4.43 -9.21
CA THR A 718 128.00 -5.07 -9.48
C THR A 718 128.80 -5.36 -8.21
N SER A 719 128.48 -4.71 -7.08
CA SER A 719 129.07 -4.97 -5.76
C SER A 719 128.17 -4.48 -4.60
N GLY A 720 128.53 -4.86 -3.36
CA GLY A 720 127.83 -4.46 -2.13
C GLY A 720 126.83 -5.49 -1.61
N SER A 721 126.36 -5.29 -0.37
CA SER A 721 125.33 -6.12 0.26
C SER A 721 124.62 -5.38 1.40
N MET A 722 123.37 -5.71 1.66
CA MET A 722 122.58 -5.13 2.76
C MET A 722 122.01 -6.20 3.68
N LYS A 723 121.97 -5.90 4.97
CA LYS A 723 121.35 -6.77 5.97
C LYS A 723 119.82 -6.72 5.85
N SER A 724 119.20 -7.89 5.95
CA SER A 724 117.75 -8.01 6.00
C SER A 724 117.19 -7.49 7.33
N ILE A 725 115.97 -6.97 7.32
CA ILE A 725 115.22 -6.61 8.53
C ILE A 725 114.25 -7.76 8.81
N SER A 726 114.43 -8.47 9.92
CA SER A 726 113.61 -9.64 10.24
C SER A 726 112.52 -9.32 11.27
N SER A 727 111.46 -10.13 11.27
CA SER A 727 110.36 -10.05 12.24
C SER A 727 109.66 -8.67 12.29
N CYS A 728 109.57 -7.97 11.17
CA CYS A 728 108.81 -6.74 11.02
C CYS A 728 107.34 -7.01 11.32
N LYS A 729 106.80 -6.40 12.37
CA LYS A 729 105.41 -6.53 12.79
C LYS A 729 104.53 -5.66 11.90
N TYR A 730 103.39 -6.21 11.50
CA TYR A 730 102.31 -5.40 10.91
C TYR A 730 101.94 -4.24 11.85
N ASN A 731 101.54 -3.11 11.28
CA ASN A 731 101.24 -1.85 11.95
C ASN A 731 102.40 -1.27 12.77
N THR A 732 103.64 -1.61 12.43
CA THR A 732 104.87 -1.02 12.98
C THR A 732 105.72 -0.47 11.83
N SER A 733 106.28 0.71 12.03
CA SER A 733 107.15 1.37 11.04
C SER A 733 108.61 1.00 11.26
N TYR A 734 109.33 0.78 10.16
CA TYR A 734 110.74 0.40 10.14
C TYR A 734 111.50 1.32 9.19
N LYS A 735 112.62 1.87 9.64
CA LYS A 735 113.52 2.67 8.80
C LYS A 735 114.46 1.75 8.02
N LEU A 736 114.50 1.89 6.70
CA LEU A 736 115.46 1.18 5.85
C LEU A 736 116.87 1.72 6.13
N SER A 737 117.89 0.84 6.07
CA SER A 737 119.28 1.29 6.11
C SER A 737 119.65 1.99 4.80
N ALA A 738 120.63 2.89 4.85
CA ALA A 738 121.16 3.51 3.63
C ALA A 738 121.70 2.45 2.66
N ASN A 739 121.51 2.67 1.36
CA ASN A 739 121.97 1.75 0.32
C ASN A 739 123.50 1.58 0.36
N THR A 740 123.94 0.33 0.27
CA THR A 740 125.36 -0.04 0.18
C THR A 740 125.70 -0.79 -1.12
N PHE A 741 124.71 -1.07 -1.98
CA PHE A 741 124.98 -1.62 -3.31
C PHE A 741 125.57 -0.55 -4.23
N GLN A 742 126.38 -0.99 -5.19
CA GLN A 742 126.95 -0.17 -6.25
C GLN A 742 126.72 -0.82 -7.61
N ARG A 743 126.44 -0.01 -8.63
CA ARG A 743 126.27 -0.46 -10.02
C ARG A 743 127.05 0.48 -10.94
N ASN A 744 128.10 -0.02 -11.58
CA ASN A 744 128.98 0.81 -12.43
C ASN A 744 128.19 1.49 -13.56
N GLY A 745 128.32 2.81 -13.69
CA GLY A 745 127.60 3.62 -14.69
C GLY A 745 126.16 3.98 -14.33
N TYR A 746 125.71 3.73 -13.09
CA TYR A 746 124.36 4.03 -12.64
C TYR A 746 124.34 4.66 -11.24
N LYS A 747 123.36 5.54 -11.00
CA LYS A 747 123.02 6.15 -9.72
C LYS A 747 121.87 5.40 -9.06
N PHE A 748 122.01 5.08 -7.78
CA PHE A 748 120.90 4.54 -6.99
C PHE A 748 119.83 5.62 -6.77
N ILE A 749 118.57 5.31 -7.08
CA ILE A 749 117.46 6.26 -6.91
C ILE A 749 116.49 5.85 -5.80
N GLY A 750 116.39 4.57 -5.46
CA GLY A 750 115.50 4.09 -4.40
C GLY A 750 115.23 2.59 -4.49
N TRP A 751 114.23 2.13 -3.74
CA TRP A 751 113.79 0.75 -3.65
C TRP A 751 112.40 0.58 -4.24
N SER A 752 112.13 -0.52 -4.92
CA SER A 752 110.77 -0.92 -5.30
C SER A 752 110.47 -2.36 -4.89
N THR A 753 109.21 -2.68 -4.65
CA THR A 753 108.76 -4.07 -4.38
C THR A 753 108.77 -4.95 -5.63
N LYS A 754 109.03 -4.39 -6.82
CA LYS A 754 109.27 -5.12 -8.07
C LYS A 754 110.62 -4.75 -8.68
N ALA A 755 111.25 -5.70 -9.35
CA ALA A 755 112.56 -5.52 -9.97
C ALA A 755 112.55 -4.48 -11.10
N ASP A 756 111.44 -4.35 -11.84
CA ASP A 756 111.27 -3.40 -12.95
C ASP A 756 110.87 -1.98 -12.50
N GLY A 757 110.72 -1.76 -11.19
CA GLY A 757 110.33 -0.46 -10.64
C GLY A 757 108.85 -0.09 -10.82
N SER A 758 108.01 -0.99 -11.35
CA SER A 758 106.59 -0.70 -11.65
C SER A 758 105.65 -0.65 -10.42
N ASP A 759 106.19 -0.86 -9.22
CA ASP A 759 105.46 -0.85 -7.96
C ASP A 759 106.04 0.20 -6.99
N THR A 760 105.39 0.35 -5.84
CA THR A 760 105.65 1.35 -4.80
C THR A 760 107.14 1.62 -4.59
N PHE A 761 107.51 2.89 -4.75
CA PHE A 761 108.88 3.36 -4.66
C PHE A 761 109.19 3.94 -3.27
N TYR A 762 110.35 3.60 -2.73
CA TYR A 762 110.83 4.06 -1.43
C TYR A 762 112.23 4.67 -1.60
N GLY A 763 112.40 5.94 -1.23
CA GLY A 763 113.72 6.60 -1.28
C GLY A 763 114.75 5.93 -0.35
N ASP A 764 116.01 6.33 -0.50
CA ASP A 764 117.06 5.84 0.39
C ASP A 764 116.78 6.22 1.86
N GLY A 765 116.95 5.26 2.77
CA GLY A 765 116.64 5.47 4.20
C GLY A 765 115.16 5.68 4.53
N ALA A 766 114.22 5.38 3.62
CA ALA A 766 112.78 5.56 3.83
C ALA A 766 112.23 4.78 5.04
N THR A 767 111.14 5.29 5.62
CA THR A 767 110.36 4.58 6.63
C THR A 767 109.24 3.81 5.97
N VAL A 768 109.21 2.49 6.16
CA VAL A 768 108.23 1.58 5.56
C VAL A 768 107.40 0.88 6.64
N SER A 769 106.16 0.53 6.31
CA SER A 769 105.28 -0.27 7.17
C SER A 769 104.35 -1.13 6.31
N ASN A 770 103.78 -2.18 6.91
CA ASN A 770 102.73 -3.00 6.29
C ASN A 770 103.07 -3.60 4.91
N LEU A 771 104.34 -3.87 4.63
CA LEU A 771 104.78 -4.38 3.33
C LEU A 771 104.27 -5.80 3.02
N SER A 772 103.75 -6.53 4.02
CA SER A 772 103.03 -7.77 3.80
C SER A 772 101.92 -7.99 4.82
N LEU A 773 100.80 -8.52 4.34
CA LEU A 773 99.70 -9.02 5.19
C LEU A 773 99.91 -10.49 5.63
N THR A 774 100.87 -11.20 5.04
CA THR A 774 101.08 -12.63 5.24
C THR A 774 102.11 -12.88 6.33
N ASN A 775 101.73 -13.63 7.38
CA ASN A 775 102.64 -13.97 8.46
C ASN A 775 103.78 -14.88 7.98
N GLY A 776 105.03 -14.47 8.21
CA GLY A 776 106.25 -15.14 7.82
C GLY A 776 106.73 -14.80 6.41
N ALA A 777 106.07 -13.88 5.70
CA ALA A 777 106.44 -13.53 4.34
C ALA A 777 107.81 -12.84 4.29
N THR A 778 108.50 -13.02 3.16
CA THR A 778 109.70 -12.28 2.82
C THR A 778 109.36 -11.31 1.70
N VAL A 779 109.44 -10.01 2.00
CA VAL A 779 109.29 -8.92 1.04
C VAL A 779 110.68 -8.58 0.51
N LYS A 780 110.86 -8.67 -0.81
CA LYS A 780 112.08 -8.22 -1.46
C LYS A 780 111.93 -6.78 -1.92
N LEU A 781 112.91 -5.94 -1.59
CA LEU A 781 113.05 -4.58 -2.10
C LEU A 781 114.21 -4.58 -3.09
N TYR A 782 113.91 -4.25 -4.34
CA TYR A 782 114.86 -4.23 -5.44
C TYR A 782 115.41 -2.82 -5.62
N ALA A 783 116.73 -2.68 -5.64
CA ALA A 783 117.39 -1.42 -5.91
C ALA A 783 117.00 -0.91 -7.30
N GLN A 784 116.65 0.36 -7.39
CA GLN A 784 116.32 1.02 -8.64
C GLN A 784 117.45 1.98 -9.00
N TRP A 785 117.79 1.97 -10.30
CA TRP A 785 119.00 2.57 -10.82
C TRP A 785 118.68 3.47 -12.02
N GLU A 786 119.31 4.64 -12.08
CA GLU A 786 119.26 5.59 -13.20
C GLU A 786 120.65 5.66 -13.85
N ALA A 787 120.77 5.66 -15.18
CA ALA A 787 122.07 5.71 -15.85
C ALA A 787 122.78 7.06 -15.62
N LEU A 788 124.09 7.04 -15.41
CA LEU A 788 124.94 8.22 -15.18
C LEU A 788 125.40 8.91 -16.46
#